data_AF-A0A9P1CF01-F1
#
_entry.id   AF-A0A9P1CF01-F1
#
_cell.length_a   1.000
_cell.length_b   1.000
_cell.length_c   1.000
_cell.angle_alpha   90.00
_cell.angle_beta   90.00
_cell.angle_gamma   90.00
#
_symmetry.space_group_name_H-M   'P 1'
#
loop_
_entity.id
_entity.type
_entity.pdbx_description
1 polymer ?
#
loop_
_entity_poly.entity_id
_entity_poly.type
_entity_poly.pdbx_seq_one_letter_code
_entity_poly.pdbx_strand_id
1 'polypeptide(L)'
;MTTGRAMVSGSASPVGSGPSQLVTSWDCTSGYRTPDRPRGFIRCFERKEPEQVVKRRQSTSSIDKLSHEALLAPARELRRMSLAPPVDAEKAQKELEETKNLLEKCMSDLADQKMYDQMLEKFRPFLTALSRAEQLLRREQPETLLGFLEPKGRILTFLLELHQQKRQYRRQTHCSLNVLLQCDSWLDVYHREGLLARTPQELLLALPMLQRRRVSKIPEPDLLKVVEAPSPPVISPTRRAAVEADAKVMREKRLRRATRRPEESLEDLLIKSRDQAEALDYAAGGDSDEVQVAFETFHRAVADPVEARCGKHLKRRQLQRQIRSRQIQADPVSRFFRGEAEGLEITSLLCAGPPTGPALPVVVLTDPISTGAFLVDIVLSRGFGVLVLWSKERAESLPISHKGVYKAVKEQVSIPETVKAIKGALSPGSAIIACIPGSEYGVNLADLISIWLGLLANGSGNRPFPAGDRRNKHLQSSVLKGIAGCRAIREVCGCAWEEVRDSCRELGLPMVVKPVQSGGTDGVKLCHSMKAVEEHFRHLQATPRKVASSDHAILLQEFMVGQEYVVDQVSRDGVHKTIMTWVYEKQPANGGDFVYLAMRPVETKECPSDLIPYTRSVLDALDIQNGATHAEVMMTADGPCLIEVNVRVMGGNGSFISLARLLTGTSHADAVLDCIDQKRFDALPDVPRAFQASGLVVFLISYSSGIVASTPGYEVMKKMDSFLELHTSISPGSAVEVTVDTFTFAGILVLAGSEDQIWADIVEVRRLEKEGLFCFTETNRFQCGGA
;
A
#
# COMPACT_ATOMS: atom_id res chain seq x y z
N MET A 1 1.15 -52.78 47.77
CA MET A 1 0.86 -52.53 49.20
C MET A 1 -0.15 -51.37 49.29
N THR A 2 -1.02 -51.39 50.30
CA THR A 2 -1.70 -50.26 50.99
C THR A 2 -1.60 -48.83 50.42
N THR A 3 -2.63 -47.95 50.39
CA THR A 3 -4.11 -47.97 50.57
C THR A 3 -4.59 -46.52 50.31
N GLY A 4 -5.83 -46.15 49.94
CA GLY A 4 -7.09 -46.88 49.71
C GLY A 4 -8.21 -45.95 49.21
N ARG A 5 -9.44 -46.46 49.00
CA ARG A 5 -10.66 -45.72 48.56
C ARG A 5 -11.52 -45.22 49.75
N ALA A 6 -12.39 -44.21 49.52
CA ALA A 6 -13.82 -44.07 49.98
C ALA A 6 -14.30 -42.60 49.83
N MET A 7 -15.60 -42.20 49.85
CA MET A 7 -16.88 -42.74 49.32
C MET A 7 -17.85 -41.52 49.17
N VAL A 8 -18.50 -41.29 48.01
CA VAL A 8 -19.85 -41.76 47.55
C VAL A 8 -21.08 -41.04 48.16
N SER A 9 -21.94 -40.51 47.26
CA SER A 9 -23.38 -40.18 47.40
C SER A 9 -23.84 -38.96 48.24
N GLY A 10 -25.06 -38.47 47.95
CA GLY A 10 -25.85 -37.62 48.86
C GLY A 10 -26.62 -36.47 48.19
N SER A 11 -27.94 -36.63 47.98
CA SER A 11 -28.84 -35.58 47.46
C SER A 11 -29.96 -35.23 48.45
N ALA A 12 -30.19 -33.94 48.73
CA ALA A 12 -31.51 -33.35 49.09
C ALA A 12 -31.40 -31.85 49.48
N SER A 13 -32.48 -31.09 49.29
CA SER A 13 -32.75 -29.81 49.96
C SER A 13 -33.63 -30.04 51.21
N PRO A 14 -33.84 -29.03 52.09
CA PRO A 14 -35.10 -28.26 51.96
C PRO A 14 -35.12 -26.79 52.45
N VAL A 15 -35.90 -25.97 51.72
CA VAL A 15 -36.91 -24.98 52.16
C VAL A 15 -36.64 -23.96 53.30
N GLY A 16 -36.87 -22.68 52.98
CA GLY A 16 -37.31 -21.61 53.91
C GLY A 16 -36.59 -20.26 53.66
N SER A 17 -37.24 -19.11 53.48
CA SER A 17 -38.68 -18.77 53.35
C SER A 17 -38.83 -17.41 52.64
N GLY A 18 -39.95 -17.19 51.92
CA GLY A 18 -40.29 -15.88 51.32
C GLY A 18 -40.98 -14.91 52.29
N PRO A 19 -41.74 -13.87 51.83
CA PRO A 19 -42.16 -13.54 50.45
C PRO A 19 -41.56 -12.16 50.02
N SER A 20 -42.13 -11.23 49.22
CA SER A 20 -43.42 -11.05 48.51
C SER A 20 -43.36 -9.94 47.43
N GLN A 21 -43.95 -10.19 46.24
CA GLN A 21 -44.71 -9.23 45.39
C GLN A 21 -43.97 -8.01 44.77
N LEU A 22 -44.37 -7.44 43.61
CA LEU A 22 -45.36 -7.84 42.59
C LEU A 22 -44.98 -7.32 41.18
N VAL A 23 -45.69 -7.85 40.17
CA VAL A 23 -45.54 -7.70 38.71
C VAL A 23 -46.08 -6.38 38.16
N THR A 24 -45.45 -5.80 37.11
CA THR A 24 -46.16 -5.23 35.94
C THR A 24 -45.27 -5.00 34.70
N SER A 25 -45.67 -5.62 33.57
CA SER A 25 -45.71 -5.13 32.15
C SER A 25 -44.51 -4.35 31.53
N TRP A 26 -44.08 -4.62 30.29
CA TRP A 26 -44.79 -4.39 29.00
C TRP A 26 -45.30 -2.92 28.87
N ASP A 27 -45.17 -2.19 27.75
CA ASP A 27 -45.04 -2.65 26.37
C ASP A 27 -44.41 -1.62 25.38
N CYS A 28 -44.06 -2.13 24.19
CA CYS A 28 -44.03 -1.56 22.82
C CYS A 28 -43.93 -0.05 22.44
N THR A 29 -43.36 0.10 21.22
CA THR A 29 -43.72 1.03 20.12
C THR A 29 -43.29 2.52 20.08
N SER A 30 -42.34 2.78 19.16
CA SER A 30 -42.37 3.77 18.05
C SER A 30 -42.69 5.26 18.27
N GLY A 31 -41.90 6.15 17.65
CA GLY A 31 -42.28 7.55 17.47
C GLY A 31 -41.26 8.44 16.72
N TYR A 32 -41.26 8.43 15.39
CA TYR A 32 -40.59 9.49 14.61
C TYR A 32 -41.33 10.83 14.78
N ARG A 33 -40.62 11.91 15.14
CA ARG A 33 -40.76 13.28 14.56
C ARG A 33 -39.82 14.32 15.18
N THR A 34 -39.08 15.00 14.31
CA THR A 34 -38.67 16.42 14.43
C THR A 34 -39.73 17.29 13.70
N PRO A 35 -39.66 18.65 13.66
CA PRO A 35 -38.63 19.56 14.19
C PRO A 35 -39.20 20.77 15.00
N ASP A 36 -38.36 21.81 15.11
CA ASP A 36 -38.65 23.23 15.36
C ASP A 36 -38.62 23.86 16.77
N ARG A 37 -38.05 25.07 16.77
CA ARG A 37 -37.89 26.10 17.83
C ARG A 37 -38.97 27.21 17.57
N PRO A 38 -39.10 28.35 18.31
CA PRO A 38 -38.18 28.95 19.30
C PRO A 38 -38.81 29.71 20.51
N ARG A 39 -37.91 30.30 21.34
CA ARG A 39 -38.15 31.27 22.45
C ARG A 39 -38.77 30.66 23.72
N GLY A 40 -38.38 31.04 24.95
CA GLY A 40 -37.31 31.94 25.42
C GLY A 40 -37.69 32.64 26.74
N PHE A 41 -36.73 33.10 27.57
CA PHE A 41 -37.00 33.98 28.71
C PHE A 41 -35.78 34.82 29.17
N ILE A 42 -36.02 35.94 29.85
CA ILE A 42 -35.02 36.92 30.34
C ILE A 42 -35.41 37.44 31.74
N ARG A 43 -34.42 37.59 32.66
CA ARG A 43 -34.33 38.56 33.79
C ARG A 43 -32.83 38.87 33.98
N CYS A 44 -32.32 40.11 34.04
CA CYS A 44 -32.42 41.17 35.10
C CYS A 44 -31.74 40.73 36.42
N PHE A 45 -30.83 41.45 37.10
CA PHE A 45 -30.40 42.88 37.23
C PHE A 45 -28.89 42.92 37.70
N GLU A 46 -28.09 44.01 37.84
CA GLU A 46 -27.95 45.41 37.36
C GLU A 46 -26.54 45.94 37.85
N ARG A 47 -26.15 47.18 37.53
CA ARG A 47 -24.99 48.01 38.00
C ARG A 47 -23.63 47.90 37.28
N LYS A 48 -22.98 49.01 36.89
CA LYS A 48 -23.45 50.42 36.74
C LYS A 48 -22.54 51.20 35.76
N GLU A 49 -23.11 52.19 35.06
CA GLU A 49 -22.41 53.15 34.18
C GLU A 49 -21.71 54.26 35.00
N PRO A 50 -20.73 55.02 34.43
CA PRO A 50 -20.97 56.12 33.47
C PRO A 50 -19.92 56.16 32.30
N GLU A 51 -19.83 57.05 31.30
CA GLU A 51 -20.65 58.06 30.55
C GLU A 51 -19.76 58.58 29.36
N GLN A 52 -20.15 59.34 28.30
CA GLN A 52 -21.45 59.82 27.76
C GLN A 52 -21.49 59.67 26.21
N VAL A 53 -22.70 59.39 25.71
CA VAL A 53 -23.43 60.04 24.59
C VAL A 53 -22.71 61.04 23.63
N VAL A 54 -22.81 60.80 22.31
CA VAL A 54 -23.49 61.68 21.32
C VAL A 54 -23.66 60.95 19.96
N LYS A 55 -24.79 61.21 19.27
CA LYS A 55 -25.10 60.68 17.92
C LYS A 55 -24.85 61.75 16.86
N ARG A 56 -24.40 61.36 15.65
CA ARG A 56 -25.19 61.46 14.39
C ARG A 56 -24.47 60.90 13.15
N ARG A 57 -25.27 60.46 12.17
CA ARG A 57 -24.86 60.21 10.77
C ARG A 57 -25.28 61.41 9.91
N GLN A 58 -24.41 61.80 8.99
CA GLN A 58 -24.64 62.46 7.70
C GLN A 58 -23.30 62.30 6.93
N SER A 59 -23.15 62.07 5.63
CA SER A 59 -23.94 61.56 4.48
C SER A 59 -23.33 62.20 3.20
N THR A 60 -23.46 61.55 2.04
CA THR A 60 -23.18 62.06 0.65
C THR A 60 -21.76 61.96 0.07
N SER A 61 -21.71 61.71 -1.27
CA SER A 61 -20.61 61.77 -2.27
C SER A 61 -19.26 61.10 -1.94
N SER A 62 -18.66 60.17 -2.70
CA SER A 62 -18.76 59.72 -4.12
C SER A 62 -18.00 60.58 -5.16
N ILE A 63 -17.16 59.88 -5.96
CA ILE A 63 -16.58 60.21 -7.29
C ILE A 63 -15.20 60.93 -7.34
N ASP A 64 -14.20 60.10 -7.69
CA ASP A 64 -13.02 60.25 -8.57
C ASP A 64 -12.09 61.50 -8.54
N LYS A 65 -10.78 61.25 -8.37
CA LYS A 65 -9.81 61.05 -9.49
C LYS A 65 -8.38 60.71 -9.03
N LEU A 66 -7.66 59.96 -9.89
CA LEU A 66 -6.23 60.00 -10.30
C LEU A 66 -5.17 60.58 -9.30
N SER A 67 -3.93 60.07 -9.19
CA SER A 67 -3.12 59.23 -10.11
C SER A 67 -2.03 58.38 -9.40
N HIS A 68 -1.15 57.74 -10.19
CA HIS A 68 -0.05 56.84 -9.81
C HIS A 68 1.11 57.45 -8.97
N GLU A 69 1.97 56.55 -8.49
CA GLU A 69 3.35 56.73 -8.00
C GLU A 69 3.60 57.44 -6.65
N ALA A 70 3.59 56.65 -5.56
CA ALA A 70 4.67 56.63 -4.56
C ALA A 70 4.53 55.47 -3.53
N LEU A 71 5.66 55.13 -2.89
CA LEU A 71 5.87 54.39 -1.63
C LEU A 71 6.31 52.91 -1.69
N LEU A 72 7.63 52.73 -1.68
CA LEU A 72 8.34 51.57 -1.14
C LEU A 72 8.64 51.76 0.36
N ALA A 73 9.02 50.66 1.02
CA ALA A 73 9.58 50.53 2.38
C ALA A 73 8.63 50.74 3.59
N PRO A 74 8.56 49.78 4.55
CA PRO A 74 7.77 49.90 5.77
C PRO A 74 8.50 50.63 6.91
N ALA A 75 7.73 51.21 7.83
CA ALA A 75 8.25 51.98 8.96
C ALA A 75 8.86 51.12 10.09
N ARG A 76 9.87 51.69 10.78
CA ARG A 76 10.32 51.22 12.10
C ARG A 76 9.45 51.85 13.20
N GLU A 77 9.05 51.08 14.20
CA GLU A 77 8.48 51.61 15.45
C GLU A 77 9.29 51.12 16.67
N LEU A 78 9.39 51.98 17.69
CA LEU A 78 10.31 51.77 18.81
C LEU A 78 9.67 50.92 19.93
N ARG A 79 10.48 50.04 20.55
CA ARG A 79 10.22 49.54 21.90
C ARG A 79 11.24 50.11 22.89
N ARG A 80 10.77 50.44 24.08
CA ARG A 80 11.57 51.08 25.15
C ARG A 80 12.70 50.15 25.59
N MET A 81 13.92 50.67 25.68
CA MET A 81 15.05 49.96 26.28
C MET A 81 14.88 49.85 27.80
N SER A 82 15.13 48.68 28.36
CA SER A 82 15.21 48.48 29.81
C SER A 82 16.65 48.72 30.28
N LEU A 83 16.82 49.46 31.37
CA LEU A 83 18.13 49.69 32.00
C LEU A 83 18.54 48.47 32.82
N ALA A 84 19.14 47.49 32.16
CA ALA A 84 19.95 46.45 32.78
C ALA A 84 21.42 46.65 32.37
N PRO A 85 22.41 46.31 33.24
CA PRO A 85 23.81 46.36 32.84
C PRO A 85 24.07 45.38 31.68
N PRO A 86 25.02 45.67 30.79
CA PRO A 86 25.36 44.77 29.70
C PRO A 86 25.82 43.43 30.28
N VAL A 87 25.10 42.36 29.96
CA VAL A 87 25.58 41.01 30.22
C VAL A 87 26.79 40.79 29.33
N ASP A 88 27.91 40.43 29.93
CA ASP A 88 29.12 40.01 29.24
C ASP A 88 28.76 38.95 28.18
N ALA A 89 28.95 39.32 26.90
CA ALA A 89 28.46 38.54 25.77
C ALA A 89 29.19 37.19 25.64
N GLU A 90 30.47 37.13 26.01
CA GLU A 90 31.25 35.89 26.02
C GLU A 90 30.73 34.95 27.11
N LYS A 91 30.42 35.49 28.29
CA LYS A 91 29.77 34.75 29.38
C LYS A 91 28.36 34.28 29.03
N ALA A 92 27.57 35.11 28.33
CA ALA A 92 26.22 34.74 27.88
C ALA A 92 26.24 33.62 26.84
N GLN A 93 27.17 33.69 25.87
CA GLN A 93 27.37 32.65 24.86
C GLN A 93 27.86 31.34 25.48
N LYS A 94 28.76 31.41 26.47
CA LYS A 94 29.22 30.24 27.23
C LYS A 94 28.08 29.59 28.03
N GLU A 95 27.26 30.38 28.72
CA GLU A 95 26.09 29.87 29.48
C GLU A 95 25.06 29.20 28.57
N LEU A 96 24.87 29.73 27.36
CA LEU A 96 24.05 29.13 26.31
C LEU A 96 24.63 27.77 25.89
N GLU A 97 25.91 27.72 25.51
CA GLU A 97 26.55 26.51 25.00
C GLU A 97 26.65 25.40 26.07
N GLU A 98 26.98 25.73 27.32
CA GLU A 98 26.91 24.80 28.46
C GLU A 98 25.51 24.21 28.66
N THR A 99 24.46 24.99 28.40
CA THR A 99 23.07 24.53 28.55
C THR A 99 22.66 23.63 27.38
N LYS A 100 23.11 23.90 26.15
CA LYS A 100 22.91 23.02 24.98
C LYS A 100 23.50 21.63 25.20
N ASN A 101 24.79 21.56 25.51
CA ASN A 101 25.52 20.31 25.73
C ASN A 101 24.91 19.50 26.90
N LEU A 102 24.38 20.18 27.93
CA LEU A 102 23.67 19.52 29.03
C LEU A 102 22.31 18.94 28.60
N LEU A 103 21.55 19.63 27.76
CA LEU A 103 20.27 19.15 27.23
C LEU A 103 20.46 17.94 26.30
N GLU A 104 21.40 18.00 25.36
CA GLU A 104 21.75 16.88 24.47
C GLU A 104 22.14 15.64 25.26
N LYS A 105 23.05 15.80 26.24
CA LYS A 105 23.45 14.70 27.12
C LYS A 105 22.27 14.11 27.88
N CYS A 106 21.40 14.94 28.45
CA CYS A 106 20.21 14.46 29.16
C CYS A 106 19.20 13.78 28.24
N MET A 107 19.12 14.15 26.96
CA MET A 107 18.25 13.50 25.99
C MET A 107 18.83 12.17 25.48
N SER A 108 20.14 12.04 25.27
CA SER A 108 20.76 10.72 25.03
C SER A 108 20.59 9.82 26.24
N ASP A 109 20.95 10.29 27.45
CA ASP A 109 20.80 9.54 28.71
C ASP A 109 19.37 8.98 28.91
N LEU A 110 18.33 9.70 28.44
CA LEU A 110 16.93 9.25 28.44
C LEU A 110 16.60 8.31 27.25
N ALA A 111 17.08 8.62 26.04
CA ALA A 111 16.83 7.83 24.83
C ALA A 111 17.58 6.49 24.80
N ASP A 112 18.66 6.33 25.56
CA ASP A 112 19.41 5.07 25.60
C ASP A 112 18.76 4.02 26.54
N GLN A 113 17.88 4.44 27.46
CA GLN A 113 17.22 3.50 28.40
C GLN A 113 16.07 2.72 27.73
N LYS A 114 16.10 1.39 27.88
CA LYS A 114 15.03 0.50 27.38
C LYS A 114 13.96 0.19 28.43
N MET A 115 14.23 0.40 29.73
CA MET A 115 13.24 0.18 30.79
C MET A 115 12.69 1.50 31.34
N TYR A 116 11.40 1.51 31.64
CA TYR A 116 10.68 2.72 32.06
C TYR A 116 11.21 3.33 33.36
N ASP A 117 11.49 2.51 34.37
CA ASP A 117 11.99 3.02 35.66
C ASP A 117 13.42 3.59 35.57
N GLN A 118 14.24 3.14 34.59
CA GLN A 118 15.55 3.77 34.31
C GLN A 118 15.37 5.18 33.71
N MET A 119 14.36 5.39 32.87
CA MET A 119 14.01 6.74 32.38
C MET A 119 13.51 7.64 33.53
N LEU A 120 12.80 7.11 34.53
CA LEU A 120 12.34 7.88 35.70
C LEU A 120 13.51 8.46 36.52
N GLU A 121 14.60 7.71 36.69
CA GLU A 121 15.79 8.20 37.39
C GLU A 121 16.50 9.32 36.61
N LYS A 122 16.67 9.11 35.29
CA LYS A 122 17.29 10.07 34.36
C LYS A 122 16.46 11.33 34.10
N PHE A 123 15.15 11.30 34.38
CA PHE A 123 14.26 12.45 34.19
C PHE A 123 14.59 13.64 35.11
N ARG A 124 15.15 13.41 36.31
CA ARG A 124 15.51 14.51 37.24
C ARG A 124 16.62 15.43 36.69
N PRO A 125 17.77 14.92 36.18
CA PRO A 125 18.74 15.73 35.44
C PRO A 125 18.11 16.56 34.30
N PHE A 126 17.25 15.94 33.48
CA PHE A 126 16.60 16.60 32.35
C PHE A 126 15.69 17.77 32.77
N LEU A 127 14.94 17.62 33.87
CA LEU A 127 14.15 18.73 34.44
C LEU A 127 15.03 19.91 34.88
N THR A 128 16.20 19.65 35.47
CA THR A 128 17.16 20.69 35.84
C THR A 128 17.75 21.38 34.62
N ALA A 129 18.05 20.63 33.55
CA ALA A 129 18.52 21.17 32.28
C ALA A 129 17.46 22.07 31.60
N LEU A 130 16.20 21.61 31.52
CA LEU A 130 15.09 22.40 30.99
C LEU A 130 14.81 23.66 31.83
N SER A 131 14.99 23.62 33.15
CA SER A 131 14.83 24.80 34.01
C SER A 131 15.91 25.87 33.78
N ARG A 132 17.13 25.48 33.38
CA ARG A 132 18.13 26.43 32.85
C ARG A 132 17.71 26.96 31.47
N ALA A 133 17.22 26.08 30.59
CA ALA A 133 16.76 26.47 29.26
C ALA A 133 15.62 27.50 29.28
N GLU A 134 14.61 27.31 30.14
CA GLU A 134 13.47 28.24 30.32
C GLU A 134 13.91 29.65 30.74
N GLN A 135 15.03 29.79 31.44
CA GLN A 135 15.60 31.09 31.79
C GLN A 135 16.27 31.76 30.58
N LEU A 136 16.91 30.97 29.71
CA LEU A 136 17.53 31.44 28.47
C LEU A 136 16.50 31.81 27.38
N LEU A 137 15.35 31.13 27.31
CA LEU A 137 14.24 31.47 26.39
C LEU A 137 13.67 32.89 26.57
N ARG A 138 14.07 33.61 27.63
CA ARG A 138 13.75 35.03 27.83
C ARG A 138 14.61 35.98 26.98
N ARG A 139 15.72 35.49 26.43
CA ARG A 139 16.69 36.25 25.60
C ARG A 139 17.03 35.56 24.27
N GLU A 140 16.95 34.22 24.22
CA GLU A 140 17.21 33.41 23.02
C GLU A 140 15.92 32.98 22.31
N GLN A 141 16.02 32.71 20.99
CA GLN A 141 14.93 32.11 20.22
C GLN A 141 14.76 30.61 20.56
N PRO A 142 13.53 30.09 20.72
CA PRO A 142 13.30 28.68 21.04
C PRO A 142 13.97 27.69 20.08
N GLU A 143 13.90 27.96 18.77
CA GLU A 143 14.51 27.12 17.73
C GLU A 143 16.04 27.04 17.86
N THR A 144 16.69 28.14 18.24
CA THR A 144 18.16 28.21 18.44
C THR A 144 18.64 27.42 19.66
N LEU A 145 17.80 27.27 20.69
CA LEU A 145 18.14 26.60 21.96
C LEU A 145 17.63 25.15 22.04
N LEU A 146 16.49 24.83 21.41
CA LEU A 146 15.82 23.54 21.54
C LEU A 146 15.62 22.81 20.19
N GLY A 147 15.66 23.51 19.06
CA GLY A 147 15.25 22.98 17.75
C GLY A 147 16.16 21.90 17.17
N PHE A 148 17.42 21.86 17.58
CA PHE A 148 18.42 20.87 17.13
C PHE A 148 18.43 19.58 17.99
N LEU A 149 17.73 19.56 19.12
CA LEU A 149 17.75 18.45 20.08
C LEU A 149 16.94 17.26 19.57
N GLU A 150 17.52 16.06 19.52
CA GLU A 150 16.86 14.81 19.11
C GLU A 150 17.17 13.66 20.09
N PRO A 151 16.35 12.61 20.21
CA PRO A 151 15.12 12.33 19.46
C PRO A 151 13.86 12.94 20.11
N LYS A 152 13.21 13.89 19.42
CA LYS A 152 12.05 14.64 19.95
C LYS A 152 10.86 13.73 20.28
N GLY A 153 10.45 12.89 19.34
CA GLY A 153 9.25 12.07 19.44
C GLY A 153 9.21 11.12 20.64
N ARG A 154 10.35 10.48 20.92
CA ARG A 154 10.51 9.58 22.07
C ARG A 154 10.44 10.32 23.41
N ILE A 155 11.02 11.53 23.50
CA ILE A 155 10.93 12.38 24.69
C ILE A 155 9.48 12.86 24.89
N LEU A 156 8.78 13.30 23.84
CA LEU A 156 7.38 13.71 23.89
C LEU A 156 6.45 12.56 24.33
N THR A 157 6.68 11.35 23.78
CA THR A 157 5.94 10.13 24.14
C THR A 157 6.17 9.77 25.61
N PHE A 158 7.42 9.72 26.07
CA PHE A 158 7.76 9.48 27.47
C PHE A 158 7.13 10.51 28.42
N LEU A 159 7.12 11.80 28.06
CA LEU A 159 6.49 12.85 28.87
C LEU A 159 4.97 12.65 29.02
N LEU A 160 4.28 12.19 27.97
CA LEU A 160 2.85 11.91 28.01
C LEU A 160 2.52 10.65 28.81
N GLU A 161 3.27 9.56 28.62
CA GLU A 161 3.12 8.32 29.38
C GLU A 161 3.41 8.55 30.86
N LEU A 162 4.41 9.37 31.18
CA LEU A 162 4.73 9.78 32.55
C LEU A 162 3.61 10.61 33.19
N HIS A 163 2.99 11.51 32.44
CA HIS A 163 1.83 12.28 32.90
C HIS A 163 0.62 11.39 33.19
N GLN A 164 0.36 10.41 32.33
CA GLN A 164 -0.74 9.46 32.49
C GLN A 164 -0.51 8.51 33.69
N GLN A 165 0.62 7.79 33.70
CA GLN A 165 0.87 6.68 34.62
C GLN A 165 1.23 7.10 36.06
N LYS A 166 1.92 8.23 36.26
CA LYS A 166 2.48 8.59 37.58
C LYS A 166 2.02 10.00 37.99
N ARG A 167 0.86 10.09 38.64
CA ARG A 167 0.22 11.37 39.07
C ARG A 167 1.18 12.40 39.72
N GLN A 168 2.16 11.95 40.49
CA GLN A 168 3.18 12.80 41.16
C GLN A 168 4.13 13.56 40.21
N TYR A 169 4.19 13.18 38.93
CA TYR A 169 5.02 13.82 37.89
C TYR A 169 4.23 14.70 36.91
N ARG A 170 2.91 14.88 37.12
CA ARG A 170 2.05 15.64 36.20
C ARG A 170 2.43 17.11 36.05
N ARG A 171 2.84 17.76 37.14
CA ARG A 171 3.30 19.16 37.12
C ARG A 171 4.60 19.32 36.33
N GLN A 172 5.53 18.38 36.51
CA GLN A 172 6.85 18.36 35.92
C GLN A 172 6.79 18.09 34.41
N THR A 173 5.97 17.11 34.01
CA THR A 173 5.70 16.79 32.59
C THR A 173 4.95 17.93 31.89
N HIS A 174 3.96 18.55 32.54
CA HIS A 174 3.31 19.76 32.02
C HIS A 174 4.32 20.90 31.79
N CYS A 175 5.18 21.21 32.77
CA CYS A 175 6.23 22.23 32.61
C CYS A 175 7.21 21.87 31.49
N SER A 176 7.63 20.60 31.37
CA SER A 176 8.53 20.16 30.30
C SER A 176 7.91 20.36 28.91
N LEU A 177 6.65 19.95 28.74
CA LEU A 177 5.90 20.16 27.49
C LEU A 177 5.72 21.65 27.20
N ASN A 178 5.39 22.47 28.21
CA ASN A 178 5.26 23.92 28.05
C ASN A 178 6.56 24.62 27.63
N VAL A 179 7.74 24.09 27.99
CA VAL A 179 9.04 24.62 27.54
C VAL A 179 9.37 24.13 26.13
N LEU A 180 9.24 22.83 25.87
CA LEU A 180 9.60 22.23 24.57
C LEU A 180 8.69 22.73 23.43
N LEU A 181 7.38 22.82 23.65
CA LEU A 181 6.38 23.19 22.63
C LEU A 181 6.33 24.70 22.32
N GLN A 182 7.24 25.50 22.89
CA GLN A 182 7.54 26.86 22.40
C GLN A 182 8.42 26.84 21.14
N CYS A 183 9.04 25.70 20.83
CA CYS A 183 9.85 25.46 19.65
C CYS A 183 8.97 24.86 18.54
N ASP A 184 8.98 25.45 17.35
CA ASP A 184 8.08 25.05 16.25
C ASP A 184 8.39 23.61 15.83
N SER A 185 9.67 23.24 15.69
CA SER A 185 10.03 21.88 15.30
C SER A 185 9.71 20.80 16.34
N TRP A 186 9.45 21.15 17.61
CA TRP A 186 8.91 20.21 18.60
C TRP A 186 7.39 20.09 18.51
N LEU A 187 6.69 21.19 18.23
CA LEU A 187 5.24 21.20 18.02
C LEU A 187 4.86 20.46 16.73
N ASP A 188 5.64 20.62 15.66
CA ASP A 188 5.46 19.90 14.40
C ASP A 188 5.63 18.38 14.58
N VAL A 189 6.64 17.93 15.35
CA VAL A 189 6.81 16.52 15.71
C VAL A 189 5.63 16.00 16.54
N TYR A 190 5.17 16.77 17.53
CA TYR A 190 4.02 16.41 18.37
C TYR A 190 2.73 16.18 17.56
N HIS A 191 2.53 16.99 16.51
CA HIS A 191 1.41 16.81 15.59
C HIS A 191 1.62 15.66 14.60
N ARG A 192 2.83 15.53 14.03
CA ARG A 192 3.18 14.48 13.06
C ARG A 192 3.04 13.07 13.64
N GLU A 193 3.43 12.87 14.89
CA GLU A 193 3.36 11.57 15.58
C GLU A 193 1.98 11.31 16.23
N GLY A 194 0.96 12.09 15.87
CA GLY A 194 -0.43 11.89 16.33
C GLY A 194 -0.64 12.07 17.84
N LEU A 195 0.37 12.53 18.58
CA LEU A 195 0.38 12.54 20.04
C LEU A 195 -0.78 13.35 20.64
N LEU A 196 -1.28 14.34 19.90
CA LEU A 196 -2.48 15.11 20.22
C LEU A 196 -3.71 14.24 20.57
N ALA A 197 -3.89 13.09 19.89
CA ALA A 197 -4.98 12.16 20.17
C ALA A 197 -4.74 11.33 21.44
N ARG A 198 -3.47 11.14 21.84
CA ARG A 198 -3.06 10.50 23.10
C ARG A 198 -3.00 11.48 24.27
N THR A 199 -3.18 12.79 24.04
CA THR A 199 -3.03 13.83 25.07
C THR A 199 -4.22 13.85 26.04
N PRO A 200 -4.01 13.69 27.35
CA PRO A 200 -5.05 13.88 28.36
C PRO A 200 -5.73 15.24 28.26
N GLN A 201 -7.06 15.29 28.44
CA GLN A 201 -7.84 16.53 28.33
C GLN A 201 -7.36 17.64 29.30
N GLU A 202 -6.81 17.25 30.46
CA GLU A 202 -6.16 18.16 31.42
C GLU A 202 -4.93 18.89 30.82
N LEU A 203 -4.13 18.22 29.98
CA LEU A 203 -3.03 18.85 29.23
C LEU A 203 -3.53 19.66 28.04
N LEU A 204 -4.56 19.20 27.32
CA LEU A 204 -5.14 19.95 26.19
C LEU A 204 -5.73 21.30 26.62
N LEU A 205 -6.28 21.39 27.83
CA LEU A 205 -6.78 22.64 28.42
C LEU A 205 -5.65 23.53 28.95
N ALA A 206 -4.59 22.93 29.50
CA ALA A 206 -3.46 23.66 30.09
C ALA A 206 -2.42 24.14 29.04
N LEU A 207 -2.36 23.50 27.87
CA LEU A 207 -1.41 23.81 26.79
C LEU A 207 -2.11 24.21 25.47
N PRO A 208 -2.77 25.39 25.36
CA PRO A 208 -3.52 25.80 24.16
C PRO A 208 -2.71 25.88 22.86
N MET A 209 -1.37 25.89 22.93
CA MET A 209 -0.51 25.81 21.74
C MET A 209 -0.72 24.51 20.95
N LEU A 210 -1.09 23.42 21.62
CA LEU A 210 -1.43 22.12 21.02
C LEU A 210 -2.70 22.14 20.15
N GLN A 211 -3.47 23.22 20.17
CA GLN A 211 -4.67 23.38 19.34
C GLN A 211 -4.44 24.28 18.12
N ARG A 212 -3.20 24.80 17.94
CA ARG A 212 -2.85 25.74 16.86
C ARG A 212 -2.49 25.01 15.55
N ARG A 213 -3.50 24.60 14.78
CA ARG A 213 -3.28 24.25 13.36
C ARG A 213 -2.73 25.49 12.61
N ARG A 214 -1.51 25.41 12.07
CA ARG A 214 -1.01 26.41 11.11
C ARG A 214 -1.68 26.21 9.75
N VAL A 215 -2.29 27.27 9.23
CA VAL A 215 -2.59 27.38 7.80
C VAL A 215 -1.36 28.00 7.13
N SER A 216 -0.65 27.23 6.31
CA SER A 216 0.43 27.75 5.47
C SER A 216 -0.14 28.69 4.42
N LYS A 217 0.34 29.93 4.36
CA LYS A 217 0.02 30.85 3.26
C LYS A 217 0.80 30.44 2.02
N ILE A 218 0.09 30.06 0.97
CA ILE A 218 0.63 29.93 -0.38
C ILE A 218 0.79 31.35 -0.95
N PRO A 219 1.92 31.72 -1.58
CA PRO A 219 2.02 32.95 -2.37
C PRO A 219 1.25 32.78 -3.68
N GLU A 220 0.35 33.70 -4.01
CA GLU A 220 -0.46 33.64 -5.23
C GLU A 220 0.41 33.84 -6.49
N PRO A 221 0.28 33.00 -7.53
CA PRO A 221 0.90 33.24 -8.83
C PRO A 221 0.09 34.26 -9.63
N ASP A 222 0.76 35.28 -10.14
CA ASP A 222 0.18 36.30 -11.00
C ASP A 222 -0.32 35.66 -12.32
N LEU A 223 -1.62 35.71 -12.59
CA LEU A 223 -2.24 35.05 -13.75
C LEU A 223 -3.11 35.99 -14.58
N LEU A 224 -2.93 35.86 -15.90
CA LEU A 224 -3.45 36.76 -16.93
C LEU A 224 -4.98 36.77 -17.02
N LYS A 225 -5.52 37.91 -17.46
CA LYS A 225 -6.94 38.21 -17.64
C LYS A 225 -7.69 37.08 -18.36
N VAL A 226 -8.59 36.42 -17.64
CA VAL A 226 -9.60 35.53 -18.23
C VAL A 226 -10.72 36.37 -18.85
N VAL A 227 -11.14 36.03 -20.06
CA VAL A 227 -12.32 36.61 -20.72
C VAL A 227 -13.57 35.89 -20.23
N GLU A 228 -14.60 36.63 -19.82
CA GLU A 228 -15.85 36.04 -19.32
C GLU A 228 -16.59 35.24 -20.41
N ALA A 229 -16.95 34.01 -20.08
CA ALA A 229 -17.84 33.17 -20.89
C ALA A 229 -19.29 33.28 -20.37
N PRO A 230 -20.31 33.30 -21.26
CA PRO A 230 -21.69 33.58 -20.87
C PRO A 230 -22.35 32.41 -20.10
N SER A 231 -23.25 32.75 -19.18
CA SER A 231 -23.98 31.79 -18.35
C SER A 231 -24.92 30.87 -19.16
N PRO A 232 -25.11 29.60 -18.74
CA PRO A 232 -25.98 28.66 -19.45
C PRO A 232 -27.48 29.03 -19.31
N PRO A 233 -28.31 28.72 -20.32
CA PRO A 233 -29.72 29.12 -20.35
C PRO A 233 -30.60 28.27 -19.41
N VAL A 234 -31.54 28.93 -18.73
CA VAL A 234 -32.55 28.27 -17.88
C VAL A 234 -33.52 27.46 -18.76
N ILE A 235 -33.57 26.15 -18.55
CA ILE A 235 -34.47 25.24 -19.28
C ILE A 235 -35.85 25.23 -18.62
N SER A 236 -36.91 25.48 -19.39
CA SER A 236 -38.28 25.51 -18.89
C SER A 236 -38.81 24.13 -18.48
N PRO A 237 -39.77 24.04 -17.52
CA PRO A 237 -40.29 22.76 -17.03
C PRO A 237 -40.84 21.84 -18.13
N THR A 238 -41.42 22.42 -19.19
CA THR A 238 -41.98 21.69 -20.34
C THR A 238 -40.95 20.87 -21.11
N ARG A 239 -39.67 21.28 -21.14
CA ARG A 239 -38.60 20.46 -21.74
C ARG A 239 -38.19 19.27 -20.87
N ARG A 240 -38.33 19.35 -19.55
CA ARG A 240 -37.99 18.26 -18.63
C ARG A 240 -38.95 17.07 -18.81
N ALA A 241 -40.24 17.36 -18.87
CA ALA A 241 -41.29 16.36 -19.14
C ALA A 241 -41.12 15.67 -20.51
N ALA A 242 -40.64 16.38 -21.54
CA ALA A 242 -40.37 15.78 -22.85
C ALA A 242 -39.22 14.76 -22.80
N VAL A 243 -38.11 15.10 -22.13
CA VAL A 243 -36.97 14.18 -21.94
C VAL A 243 -37.35 12.96 -21.11
N GLU A 244 -38.17 13.14 -20.06
CA GLU A 244 -38.68 12.04 -19.23
C GLU A 244 -39.66 11.13 -20.01
N ALA A 245 -40.46 11.69 -20.92
CA ALA A 245 -41.33 10.92 -21.82
C ALA A 245 -40.52 10.08 -22.84
N ASP A 246 -39.52 10.66 -23.50
CA ASP A 246 -38.64 9.93 -24.42
C ASP A 246 -37.84 8.84 -23.69
N ALA A 247 -37.35 9.10 -22.48
CA ALA A 247 -36.70 8.10 -21.63
C ALA A 247 -37.65 6.93 -21.32
N LYS A 248 -38.93 7.20 -21.02
CA LYS A 248 -39.95 6.15 -20.80
C LYS A 248 -40.25 5.35 -22.07
N VAL A 249 -40.42 6.02 -23.23
CA VAL A 249 -40.62 5.35 -24.53
C VAL A 249 -39.41 4.50 -24.91
N MET A 250 -38.18 4.95 -24.62
CA MET A 250 -36.96 4.16 -24.81
C MET A 250 -36.88 2.96 -23.86
N ARG A 251 -37.33 3.10 -22.61
CA ARG A 251 -37.40 1.99 -21.64
C ARG A 251 -38.44 0.94 -22.05
N GLU A 252 -39.61 1.36 -22.54
CA GLU A 252 -40.62 0.46 -23.10
C GLU A 252 -40.18 -0.19 -24.43
N LYS A 253 -39.45 0.52 -25.30
CA LYS A 253 -38.82 -0.06 -26.50
C LYS A 253 -37.73 -1.09 -26.16
N ARG A 254 -36.98 -0.90 -25.07
CA ARG A 254 -36.06 -1.93 -24.54
C ARG A 254 -36.83 -3.15 -24.03
N LEU A 255 -37.89 -2.96 -23.23
CA LEU A 255 -38.74 -4.06 -22.73
C LEU A 255 -39.42 -4.85 -23.86
N ARG A 256 -39.88 -4.18 -24.92
CA ARG A 256 -40.46 -4.82 -26.12
C ARG A 256 -39.42 -5.43 -27.07
N ARG A 257 -38.12 -5.12 -26.92
CA ARG A 257 -37.03 -5.87 -27.58
C ARG A 257 -36.70 -7.17 -26.84
N ALA A 258 -36.79 -7.18 -25.51
CA ALA A 258 -36.55 -8.37 -24.68
C ALA A 258 -37.61 -9.49 -24.83
N THR A 259 -38.65 -9.30 -25.66
CA THR A 259 -39.79 -10.22 -25.83
C THR A 259 -39.99 -10.71 -27.27
N ARG A 260 -39.03 -10.46 -28.18
CA ARG A 260 -38.89 -11.20 -29.44
C ARG A 260 -37.64 -12.08 -29.36
N ARG A 261 -37.79 -13.40 -29.42
CA ARG A 261 -36.68 -14.33 -29.57
C ARG A 261 -35.94 -14.08 -30.90
N PRO A 262 -34.64 -13.74 -30.89
CA PRO A 262 -33.72 -14.12 -31.94
C PRO A 262 -33.28 -15.59 -31.71
N GLU A 263 -32.38 -16.09 -32.55
CA GLU A 263 -31.60 -17.28 -32.21
C GLU A 263 -30.64 -16.92 -31.05
N GLU A 264 -30.51 -17.79 -30.05
CA GLU A 264 -29.67 -17.52 -28.87
C GLU A 264 -28.19 -17.64 -29.23
N SER A 265 -27.34 -16.73 -28.74
CA SER A 265 -25.91 -16.83 -29.02
C SER A 265 -25.25 -17.93 -28.19
N LEU A 266 -24.12 -18.44 -28.67
CA LEU A 266 -23.31 -19.39 -27.90
C LEU A 266 -22.86 -18.80 -26.56
N GLU A 267 -22.64 -17.48 -26.52
CA GLU A 267 -22.24 -16.72 -25.33
C GLU A 267 -23.38 -16.64 -24.30
N ASP A 268 -24.63 -16.37 -24.74
CA ASP A 268 -25.83 -16.43 -23.89
C ASP A 268 -26.08 -17.83 -23.32
N LEU A 269 -25.83 -18.88 -24.12
CA LEU A 269 -25.98 -20.27 -23.72
C LEU A 269 -24.92 -20.67 -22.68
N LEU A 270 -23.65 -20.29 -22.90
CA LEU A 270 -22.56 -20.54 -21.96
C LEU A 270 -22.77 -19.82 -20.62
N ILE A 271 -23.22 -18.56 -20.64
CA ILE A 271 -23.55 -17.80 -19.43
C ILE A 271 -24.67 -18.50 -18.67
N LYS A 272 -25.79 -18.86 -19.32
CA LYS A 272 -26.88 -19.60 -18.66
C LYS A 272 -26.44 -20.95 -18.10
N SER A 273 -25.60 -21.71 -18.82
CA SER A 273 -25.10 -23.00 -18.36
C SER A 273 -24.17 -22.85 -17.16
N ARG A 274 -23.31 -21.82 -17.13
CA ARG A 274 -22.51 -21.46 -15.95
C ARG A 274 -23.40 -21.06 -14.78
N ASP A 275 -24.35 -20.15 -15.00
CA ASP A 275 -25.25 -19.66 -13.94
C ASP A 275 -26.13 -20.79 -13.37
N GLN A 276 -26.47 -21.80 -14.18
CA GLN A 276 -27.12 -23.03 -13.69
C GLN A 276 -26.16 -23.96 -12.93
N ALA A 277 -24.90 -24.10 -13.36
CA ALA A 277 -23.90 -24.88 -12.64
C ALA A 277 -23.58 -24.24 -11.27
N GLU A 278 -23.35 -22.93 -11.23
CA GLU A 278 -23.16 -22.15 -9.99
C GLU A 278 -24.39 -22.25 -9.07
N ALA A 279 -25.61 -22.21 -9.61
CA ALA A 279 -26.83 -22.38 -8.83
C ALA A 279 -27.04 -23.81 -8.29
N LEU A 280 -26.49 -24.84 -8.95
CA LEU A 280 -26.50 -26.22 -8.47
C LEU A 280 -25.41 -26.43 -7.40
N ASP A 281 -24.21 -25.88 -7.59
CA ASP A 281 -23.11 -25.92 -6.62
C ASP A 281 -23.52 -25.20 -5.31
N TYR A 282 -24.22 -24.07 -5.41
CA TYR A 282 -24.79 -23.36 -4.26
C TYR A 282 -25.96 -24.10 -3.58
N ALA A 283 -26.51 -25.12 -4.23
CA ALA A 283 -27.59 -25.97 -3.71
C ALA A 283 -27.10 -27.36 -3.25
N ALA A 284 -25.80 -27.66 -3.35
CA ALA A 284 -25.21 -28.98 -3.19
C ALA A 284 -25.11 -29.46 -1.71
N GLY A 285 -26.27 -29.59 -1.06
CA GLY A 285 -26.50 -30.57 0.00
C GLY A 285 -27.16 -31.85 -0.54
N GLY A 286 -26.83 -32.24 -1.78
CA GLY A 286 -27.48 -33.29 -2.57
C GLY A 286 -26.51 -34.06 -3.49
N ASP A 287 -27.01 -35.09 -4.17
CA ASP A 287 -26.20 -36.15 -4.79
C ASP A 287 -25.25 -35.71 -5.92
N SER A 288 -24.11 -36.42 -6.02
CA SER A 288 -23.01 -36.14 -6.95
C SER A 288 -23.35 -36.26 -8.43
N ASP A 289 -24.27 -37.16 -8.76
CA ASP A 289 -24.41 -37.68 -10.13
C ASP A 289 -25.08 -36.67 -11.07
N GLU A 290 -25.92 -35.77 -10.56
CA GLU A 290 -26.54 -34.71 -11.36
C GLU A 290 -25.51 -33.64 -11.80
N VAL A 291 -24.53 -33.33 -10.95
CA VAL A 291 -23.43 -32.39 -11.26
C VAL A 291 -22.51 -32.98 -12.34
N GLN A 292 -22.17 -34.27 -12.23
CA GLN A 292 -21.39 -35.00 -13.23
C GLN A 292 -22.07 -34.95 -14.62
N VAL A 293 -23.37 -35.24 -14.69
CA VAL A 293 -24.15 -35.22 -15.94
C VAL A 293 -24.27 -33.82 -16.55
N ALA A 294 -24.42 -32.78 -15.72
CA ALA A 294 -24.42 -31.39 -16.18
C ALA A 294 -23.07 -31.01 -16.81
N PHE A 295 -21.95 -31.38 -16.16
CA PHE A 295 -20.60 -31.10 -16.64
C PHE A 295 -20.28 -31.82 -17.97
N GLU A 296 -20.63 -33.11 -18.10
CA GLU A 296 -20.45 -33.85 -19.35
C GLU A 296 -21.32 -33.31 -20.50
N THR A 297 -22.52 -32.83 -20.20
CA THR A 297 -23.42 -32.21 -21.19
C THR A 297 -22.85 -30.88 -21.70
N PHE A 298 -22.33 -30.04 -20.81
CA PHE A 298 -21.59 -28.83 -21.16
C PHE A 298 -20.38 -29.15 -22.04
N HIS A 299 -19.59 -30.18 -21.68
CA HIS A 299 -18.38 -30.55 -22.39
C HIS A 299 -18.63 -30.97 -23.86
N ARG A 300 -19.75 -31.65 -24.14
CA ARG A 300 -20.16 -31.99 -25.52
C ARG A 300 -20.61 -30.75 -26.30
N ALA A 301 -21.42 -29.89 -25.70
CA ALA A 301 -21.92 -28.67 -26.34
C ALA A 301 -20.79 -27.71 -26.78
N VAL A 302 -19.64 -27.74 -26.09
CA VAL A 302 -18.44 -26.95 -26.42
C VAL A 302 -17.51 -27.66 -27.40
N ALA A 303 -17.43 -29.00 -27.39
CA ALA A 303 -16.50 -29.75 -28.25
C ALA A 303 -16.93 -29.80 -29.73
N ASP A 304 -18.17 -30.20 -30.01
CA ASP A 304 -18.65 -30.46 -31.38
C ASP A 304 -18.52 -29.24 -32.34
N PRO A 305 -18.74 -27.97 -31.92
CA PRO A 305 -18.56 -26.82 -32.80
C PRO A 305 -17.10 -26.49 -33.16
N VAL A 306 -16.13 -27.00 -32.39
CA VAL A 306 -14.70 -26.67 -32.55
C VAL A 306 -14.08 -27.50 -33.67
N GLU A 307 -14.32 -28.82 -33.71
CA GLU A 307 -13.80 -29.70 -34.77
C GLU A 307 -14.23 -29.23 -36.16
N ALA A 308 -15.48 -28.78 -36.29
CA ALA A 308 -16.07 -28.28 -37.54
C ALA A 308 -15.36 -27.04 -38.14
N ARG A 309 -14.48 -26.35 -37.39
CA ARG A 309 -13.78 -25.13 -37.84
C ARG A 309 -12.29 -25.32 -38.18
N CYS A 310 -11.71 -26.50 -38.00
CA CYS A 310 -10.27 -26.77 -38.14
C CYS A 310 -9.69 -26.74 -39.59
N GLY A 311 -10.43 -26.24 -40.59
CA GLY A 311 -10.02 -26.18 -42.00
C GLY A 311 -8.99 -25.11 -42.39
N LYS A 312 -8.34 -24.40 -41.45
CA LYS A 312 -7.52 -23.19 -41.75
C LYS A 312 -6.05 -23.23 -41.29
N HIS A 313 -5.48 -24.42 -41.04
CA HIS A 313 -4.12 -24.60 -40.50
C HIS A 313 -2.98 -23.88 -41.25
N LEU A 314 -3.08 -23.66 -42.58
CA LEU A 314 -1.92 -23.25 -43.38
C LEU A 314 -1.44 -21.81 -43.12
N LYS A 315 -2.36 -20.87 -42.83
CA LYS A 315 -1.99 -19.47 -42.50
C LYS A 315 -1.50 -19.31 -41.05
N ARG A 316 -2.01 -20.13 -40.12
CA ARG A 316 -1.64 -20.09 -38.68
C ARG A 316 -0.13 -20.32 -38.48
N ARG A 317 0.44 -21.30 -39.21
CA ARG A 317 1.87 -21.60 -39.20
C ARG A 317 2.78 -20.49 -39.77
N GLN A 318 2.28 -19.62 -40.66
CA GLN A 318 3.06 -18.46 -41.12
C GLN A 318 3.14 -17.39 -40.02
N LEU A 319 2.06 -17.14 -39.28
CA LEU A 319 2.08 -16.20 -38.15
C LEU A 319 2.96 -16.72 -37.01
N GLN A 320 2.84 -18.00 -36.63
CA GLN A 320 3.73 -18.63 -35.64
C GLN A 320 5.21 -18.54 -36.05
N ARG A 321 5.53 -18.77 -37.34
CA ARG A 321 6.89 -18.58 -37.85
C ARG A 321 7.33 -17.11 -37.83
N GLN A 322 6.45 -16.15 -38.12
CA GLN A 322 6.78 -14.72 -38.04
C GLN A 322 6.97 -14.22 -36.61
N ILE A 323 6.27 -14.79 -35.62
CA ILE A 323 6.52 -14.53 -34.20
C ILE A 323 7.89 -15.12 -33.82
N ARG A 324 8.11 -16.43 -34.04
CA ARG A 324 9.39 -17.11 -33.76
C ARG A 324 10.59 -16.56 -34.57
N SER A 325 10.37 -15.82 -35.67
CA SER A 325 11.42 -15.16 -36.46
C SER A 325 11.54 -13.64 -36.27
N ARG A 326 10.66 -13.02 -35.46
CA ARG A 326 10.77 -11.61 -35.05
C ARG A 326 11.22 -11.47 -33.60
N GLN A 327 11.02 -12.49 -32.78
CA GLN A 327 11.56 -12.52 -31.42
C GLN A 327 13.08 -12.79 -31.42
N ILE A 328 13.76 -12.01 -30.57
CA ILE A 328 15.10 -12.29 -30.02
C ILE A 328 16.24 -12.21 -31.05
N GLN A 329 16.55 -10.98 -31.47
CA GLN A 329 17.95 -10.58 -31.61
C GLN A 329 18.43 -9.98 -30.28
N ALA A 330 19.24 -10.72 -29.54
CA ALA A 330 20.11 -10.25 -28.45
C ALA A 330 19.48 -9.53 -27.23
N ASP A 331 18.36 -10.03 -26.68
CA ASP A 331 17.92 -9.67 -25.31
C ASP A 331 18.68 -10.53 -24.27
N PRO A 332 19.43 -9.95 -23.30
CA PRO A 332 20.11 -10.71 -22.25
C PRO A 332 19.19 -11.62 -21.43
N VAL A 333 17.97 -11.17 -21.12
CA VAL A 333 16.99 -11.91 -20.31
C VAL A 333 16.64 -13.23 -21.01
N SER A 334 16.45 -13.18 -22.34
CA SER A 334 16.14 -14.37 -23.14
C SER A 334 17.28 -15.40 -23.23
N ARG A 335 18.54 -15.01 -22.97
CA ARG A 335 19.68 -15.93 -22.97
C ARG A 335 19.79 -16.69 -21.66
N PHE A 336 19.55 -16.01 -20.54
CA PHE A 336 19.46 -16.61 -19.21
C PHE A 336 18.45 -17.78 -19.21
N PHE A 337 17.24 -17.56 -19.74
CA PHE A 337 16.18 -18.56 -19.77
C PHE A 337 16.33 -19.68 -20.81
N ARG A 338 17.20 -19.56 -21.83
CA ARG A 338 17.43 -20.65 -22.80
C ARG A 338 18.36 -21.76 -22.31
N GLY A 339 18.99 -21.61 -21.14
CA GLY A 339 20.03 -22.53 -20.67
C GLY A 339 21.34 -22.42 -21.48
N GLU A 340 21.46 -21.42 -22.36
CA GLU A 340 22.68 -21.09 -23.13
C GLU A 340 23.82 -20.57 -22.22
N ALA A 341 23.52 -20.35 -20.94
CA ALA A 341 24.50 -20.18 -19.86
C ALA A 341 24.55 -21.47 -19.02
N GLU A 342 25.36 -22.43 -19.47
CA GLU A 342 25.65 -23.65 -18.68
C GLU A 342 26.30 -23.27 -17.33
N GLY A 343 25.76 -23.79 -16.22
CA GLY A 343 26.37 -23.62 -14.89
C GLY A 343 25.89 -22.42 -14.07
N LEU A 344 24.59 -22.06 -14.13
CA LEU A 344 23.98 -21.07 -13.24
C LEU A 344 23.67 -21.61 -11.83
N GLU A 345 24.69 -22.12 -11.15
CA GLU A 345 24.69 -22.27 -9.70
C GLU A 345 24.99 -20.90 -9.06
N ILE A 346 24.20 -20.45 -8.08
CA ILE A 346 24.41 -19.14 -7.40
C ILE A 346 25.47 -19.32 -6.29
N THR A 347 26.64 -19.85 -6.68
CA THR A 347 27.68 -20.34 -5.77
C THR A 347 29.07 -20.11 -6.35
N SER A 348 30.02 -19.73 -5.49
CA SER A 348 31.46 -19.61 -5.78
C SER A 348 31.92 -18.55 -6.81
N LEU A 349 31.79 -17.26 -6.46
CA LEU A 349 32.84 -16.28 -6.79
C LEU A 349 32.88 -15.12 -5.78
N LEU A 350 33.40 -15.42 -4.59
CA LEU A 350 33.68 -14.40 -3.57
C LEU A 350 34.88 -13.53 -3.99
N CYS A 351 34.81 -12.24 -3.67
CA CYS A 351 35.92 -11.28 -3.76
C CYS A 351 36.46 -10.95 -5.17
N ALA A 352 35.57 -10.66 -6.12
CA ALA A 352 35.93 -9.74 -7.20
C ALA A 352 36.18 -8.32 -6.63
N GLY A 353 37.26 -7.66 -7.07
CA GLY A 353 37.53 -6.25 -6.74
C GLY A 353 36.60 -5.27 -7.47
N PRO A 354 36.63 -3.97 -7.14
CA PRO A 354 35.85 -2.97 -7.88
C PRO A 354 36.24 -2.97 -9.37
N PRO A 355 35.28 -2.79 -10.30
CA PRO A 355 35.55 -2.90 -11.72
C PRO A 355 36.55 -1.82 -12.18
N THR A 356 37.67 -2.26 -12.76
CA THR A 356 38.78 -1.43 -13.26
C THR A 356 38.47 -0.75 -14.60
N GLY A 357 37.19 -0.49 -14.88
CA GLY A 357 36.71 0.21 -16.08
C GLY A 357 36.62 1.73 -15.89
N PRO A 358 36.20 2.46 -16.93
CA PRO A 358 35.87 3.88 -16.81
C PRO A 358 34.72 4.10 -15.82
N ALA A 359 34.66 5.30 -15.24
CA ALA A 359 33.59 5.69 -14.33
C ALA A 359 32.23 5.74 -15.06
N LEU A 360 31.39 4.73 -14.83
CA LEU A 360 30.02 4.68 -15.33
C LEU A 360 29.07 5.50 -14.43
N PRO A 361 27.95 6.00 -14.95
CA PRO A 361 26.80 6.36 -14.13
C PRO A 361 26.23 5.08 -13.49
N VAL A 362 25.85 5.16 -12.22
CA VAL A 362 25.46 3.99 -11.40
C VAL A 362 24.03 4.13 -10.89
N VAL A 363 23.25 3.06 -11.04
CA VAL A 363 21.97 2.88 -10.36
C VAL A 363 22.21 2.05 -9.09
N VAL A 364 21.72 2.54 -7.96
CA VAL A 364 21.62 1.74 -6.73
C VAL A 364 20.31 0.93 -6.80
N LEU A 365 20.37 -0.38 -6.56
CA LEU A 365 19.20 -1.24 -6.44
C LEU A 365 19.08 -1.71 -4.99
N THR A 366 17.97 -1.38 -4.32
CA THR A 366 17.70 -1.85 -2.95
C THR A 366 16.98 -3.19 -2.95
N ASP A 367 17.51 -4.15 -2.19
CA ASP A 367 17.04 -5.53 -2.07
C ASP A 367 16.58 -6.16 -3.42
N PRO A 368 17.46 -6.27 -4.44
CA PRO A 368 17.13 -6.80 -5.77
C PRO A 368 16.91 -8.32 -5.75
N ILE A 369 15.69 -8.72 -5.38
CA ILE A 369 15.21 -10.11 -5.37
C ILE A 369 13.95 -10.25 -6.20
N SER A 370 13.60 -11.47 -6.62
CA SER A 370 12.49 -11.71 -7.57
C SER A 370 12.69 -10.85 -8.84
N THR A 371 11.69 -10.09 -9.28
CA THR A 371 11.81 -9.13 -10.41
C THR A 371 12.99 -8.16 -10.26
N GLY A 372 13.36 -7.79 -9.02
CA GLY A 372 14.51 -6.92 -8.75
C GLY A 372 15.86 -7.51 -9.15
N ALA A 373 16.00 -8.84 -9.20
CA ALA A 373 17.21 -9.49 -9.72
C ALA A 373 17.37 -9.22 -11.22
N PHE A 374 16.27 -9.27 -11.99
CA PHE A 374 16.29 -8.97 -13.43
C PHE A 374 16.55 -7.49 -13.72
N LEU A 375 16.20 -6.57 -12.80
CA LEU A 375 16.60 -5.17 -12.93
C LEU A 375 18.14 -4.99 -12.95
N VAL A 376 18.92 -5.90 -12.35
CA VAL A 376 20.39 -5.88 -12.45
C VAL A 376 20.82 -5.96 -13.92
N ASP A 377 20.39 -7.00 -14.64
CA ASP A 377 20.76 -7.20 -16.04
C ASP A 377 20.15 -6.15 -16.97
N ILE A 378 18.94 -5.66 -16.69
CA ILE A 378 18.32 -4.59 -17.51
C ILE A 378 19.09 -3.27 -17.32
N VAL A 379 19.53 -2.90 -16.10
CA VAL A 379 20.40 -1.73 -15.86
C VAL A 379 21.73 -1.89 -16.58
N LEU A 380 22.40 -3.04 -16.46
CA LEU A 380 23.67 -3.33 -17.13
C LEU A 380 23.52 -3.25 -18.66
N SER A 381 22.43 -3.79 -19.22
CA SER A 381 22.15 -3.75 -20.67
C SER A 381 21.98 -2.32 -21.22
N ARG A 382 21.53 -1.38 -20.37
CA ARG A 382 21.38 0.05 -20.69
C ARG A 382 22.69 0.84 -20.54
N GLY A 383 23.81 0.19 -20.20
CA GLY A 383 25.16 0.78 -20.14
C GLY A 383 25.49 1.45 -18.80
N PHE A 384 24.69 1.22 -17.75
CA PHE A 384 24.92 1.75 -16.41
C PHE A 384 25.62 0.72 -15.52
N GLY A 385 26.30 1.20 -14.48
CA GLY A 385 26.75 0.36 -13.37
C GLY A 385 25.60 0.05 -12.40
N VAL A 386 25.71 -1.07 -11.68
CA VAL A 386 24.77 -1.45 -10.61
C VAL A 386 25.50 -1.48 -9.27
N LEU A 387 24.95 -0.83 -8.23
CA LEU A 387 25.34 -1.11 -6.84
C LEU A 387 24.15 -1.75 -6.11
N VAL A 388 24.38 -2.93 -5.54
CA VAL A 388 23.38 -3.61 -4.71
C VAL A 388 23.44 -3.09 -3.28
N LEU A 389 22.31 -2.66 -2.73
CA LEU A 389 22.16 -2.24 -1.34
C LEU A 389 21.14 -3.13 -0.62
N TRP A 390 21.59 -3.87 0.39
CA TRP A 390 20.73 -4.71 1.23
C TRP A 390 20.25 -3.94 2.46
N SER A 391 18.94 -3.94 2.74
CA SER A 391 18.35 -3.30 3.93
C SER A 391 18.60 -4.11 5.20
N LYS A 392 18.40 -3.50 6.38
CA LYS A 392 18.42 -4.21 7.67
C LYS A 392 17.29 -5.25 7.79
N GLU A 393 16.18 -5.06 7.07
CA GLU A 393 15.08 -6.02 7.01
C GLU A 393 15.48 -7.32 6.30
N ARG A 394 16.47 -7.27 5.40
CA ARG A 394 17.01 -8.42 4.69
C ARG A 394 18.32 -8.89 5.30
N ALA A 395 18.23 -9.68 6.39
CA ALA A 395 19.39 -10.25 7.08
C ALA A 395 20.37 -10.98 6.13
N GLU A 396 19.82 -11.77 5.20
CA GLU A 396 20.55 -12.55 4.21
C GLU A 396 20.68 -11.81 2.87
N SER A 397 21.91 -11.42 2.55
CA SER A 397 22.29 -10.89 1.24
C SER A 397 22.54 -12.03 0.26
N LEU A 398 21.75 -12.12 -0.81
CA LEU A 398 21.96 -13.13 -1.85
C LEU A 398 23.24 -12.85 -2.65
N PRO A 399 23.96 -13.87 -3.15
CA PRO A 399 25.10 -13.65 -4.02
C PRO A 399 24.64 -13.13 -5.39
N ILE A 400 25.03 -11.90 -5.73
CA ILE A 400 24.81 -11.30 -7.05
C ILE A 400 26.19 -10.89 -7.58
N SER A 401 26.68 -11.58 -8.61
CA SER A 401 28.05 -11.42 -9.14
C SER A 401 28.03 -11.36 -10.66
N HIS A 402 27.78 -10.16 -11.21
CA HIS A 402 27.75 -9.90 -12.65
C HIS A 402 28.79 -8.82 -13.00
N LYS A 403 29.37 -8.87 -14.20
CA LYS A 403 30.36 -7.88 -14.66
C LYS A 403 29.70 -6.49 -14.81
N GLY A 404 30.06 -5.56 -13.93
CA GLY A 404 29.45 -4.22 -13.84
C GLY A 404 28.60 -4.00 -12.58
N VAL A 405 28.37 -5.07 -11.79
CA VAL A 405 27.92 -4.95 -10.41
C VAL A 405 29.11 -4.53 -9.53
N TYR A 406 28.96 -3.42 -8.83
CA TYR A 406 29.88 -2.94 -7.81
C TYR A 406 29.67 -3.72 -6.51
N LYS A 407 30.67 -3.68 -5.61
CA LYS A 407 30.63 -4.41 -4.33
C LYS A 407 29.33 -4.09 -3.58
N ALA A 408 28.55 -5.14 -3.28
CA ALA A 408 27.31 -5.02 -2.53
C ALA A 408 27.54 -4.38 -1.14
N VAL A 409 26.64 -3.49 -0.75
CA VAL A 409 26.65 -2.75 0.51
C VAL A 409 25.47 -3.22 1.36
N LYS A 410 25.63 -3.20 2.69
CA LYS A 410 24.50 -3.33 3.64
C LYS A 410 24.19 -1.96 4.24
N GLU A 411 22.93 -1.72 4.52
CA GLU A 411 22.45 -0.55 5.26
C GLU A 411 23.20 -0.40 6.59
N GLN A 412 23.70 0.81 6.87
CA GLN A 412 24.44 1.14 8.09
C GLN A 412 23.48 1.67 9.16
N VAL A 413 24.00 2.03 10.35
CA VAL A 413 23.15 2.52 11.45
C VAL A 413 22.31 3.73 11.01
N SER A 414 22.91 4.66 10.28
CA SER A 414 22.25 5.84 9.69
C SER A 414 22.28 5.89 8.15
N ILE A 415 21.40 6.72 7.57
CA ILE A 415 21.40 7.07 6.13
C ILE A 415 22.72 7.74 5.69
N PRO A 416 23.28 8.77 6.37
CA PRO A 416 24.59 9.33 6.01
C PRO A 416 25.73 8.30 5.97
N GLU A 417 25.78 7.37 6.92
CA GLU A 417 26.77 6.28 6.92
C GLU A 417 26.52 5.30 5.77
N THR A 418 25.26 4.99 5.46
CA THR A 418 24.89 4.15 4.33
C THR A 418 25.34 4.80 3.01
N VAL A 419 25.10 6.10 2.84
CA VAL A 419 25.58 6.87 1.67
C VAL A 419 27.10 6.95 1.62
N LYS A 420 27.79 7.04 2.76
CA LYS A 420 29.26 6.94 2.83
C LYS A 420 29.76 5.56 2.41
N ALA A 421 29.08 4.49 2.81
CA ALA A 421 29.43 3.11 2.43
C ALA A 421 29.17 2.84 0.93
N ILE A 422 28.05 3.33 0.38
CA ILE A 422 27.74 3.32 -1.06
C ILE A 422 28.87 4.02 -1.83
N LYS A 423 29.19 5.28 -1.49
CA LYS A 423 30.24 6.05 -2.18
C LYS A 423 31.63 5.41 -2.04
N GLY A 424 31.92 4.74 -0.93
CA GLY A 424 33.16 3.99 -0.72
C GLY A 424 33.25 2.64 -1.45
N ALA A 425 32.16 2.14 -2.04
CA ALA A 425 32.12 0.93 -2.85
C ALA A 425 32.20 1.18 -4.36
N LEU A 426 32.14 2.46 -4.79
CA LEU A 426 32.21 2.87 -6.19
C LEU A 426 33.63 3.22 -6.64
N SER A 427 33.91 3.08 -7.93
CA SER A 427 35.16 3.56 -8.54
C SER A 427 35.19 5.09 -8.52
N PRO A 428 36.35 5.75 -8.28
CA PRO A 428 36.45 7.21 -8.26
C PRO A 428 35.86 7.87 -9.51
N GLY A 429 35.05 8.92 -9.32
CA GLY A 429 34.36 9.63 -10.40
C GLY A 429 33.03 9.04 -10.85
N SER A 430 32.63 7.86 -10.36
CA SER A 430 31.31 7.27 -10.69
C SER A 430 30.18 8.11 -10.09
N ALA A 431 29.20 8.51 -10.91
CA ALA A 431 28.05 9.30 -10.47
C ALA A 431 26.84 8.40 -10.17
N ILE A 432 26.23 8.55 -8.99
CA ILE A 432 24.96 7.88 -8.69
C ILE A 432 23.84 8.68 -9.39
N ILE A 433 23.03 8.02 -10.23
CA ILE A 433 21.97 8.68 -11.01
C ILE A 433 20.56 8.30 -10.57
N ALA A 434 20.39 7.17 -9.88
CA ALA A 434 19.10 6.72 -9.35
C ALA A 434 19.32 5.73 -8.19
N CYS A 435 18.31 5.63 -7.31
CA CYS A 435 18.17 4.53 -6.35
C CYS A 435 16.76 3.95 -6.55
N ILE A 436 16.66 2.68 -6.91
CA ILE A 436 15.40 2.05 -7.33
C ILE A 436 15.12 0.82 -6.45
N PRO A 437 13.90 0.66 -5.93
CA PRO A 437 13.54 -0.52 -5.16
C PRO A 437 13.37 -1.75 -6.05
N GLY A 438 14.21 -2.75 -5.80
CA GLY A 438 14.13 -4.06 -6.46
C GLY A 438 13.08 -4.98 -5.84
N SER A 439 12.70 -4.77 -4.57
CA SER A 439 11.64 -5.53 -3.90
C SER A 439 11.00 -4.75 -2.76
N GLU A 440 9.99 -5.35 -2.12
CA GLU A 440 9.20 -4.75 -1.04
C GLU A 440 10.04 -4.36 0.19
N TYR A 441 11.13 -5.08 0.48
CA TYR A 441 12.06 -4.72 1.56
C TYR A 441 12.79 -3.39 1.26
N GLY A 442 13.08 -3.14 -0.02
CA GLY A 442 13.92 -2.03 -0.45
C GLY A 442 13.22 -0.67 -0.61
N VAL A 443 11.88 -0.62 -0.63
CA VAL A 443 11.09 0.59 -0.94
C VAL A 443 11.43 1.77 -0.03
N ASN A 444 11.36 1.55 1.28
CA ASN A 444 11.59 2.58 2.28
C ASN A 444 13.03 3.13 2.24
N LEU A 445 14.00 2.24 2.04
CA LEU A 445 15.41 2.61 1.93
C LEU A 445 15.72 3.33 0.61
N ALA A 446 15.03 3.00 -0.49
CA ALA A 446 15.20 3.67 -1.77
C ALA A 446 14.76 5.14 -1.72
N ASP A 447 13.59 5.44 -1.14
CA ASP A 447 13.12 6.82 -0.95
C ASP A 447 14.13 7.62 -0.08
N LEU A 448 14.53 7.08 1.08
CA LEU A 448 15.45 7.75 2.01
C LEU A 448 16.84 8.02 1.40
N ILE A 449 17.40 7.07 0.64
CA ILE A 449 18.67 7.24 -0.07
C ILE A 449 18.54 8.23 -1.22
N SER A 450 17.41 8.24 -1.92
CA SER A 450 17.14 9.17 -3.03
C SER A 450 17.01 10.61 -2.54
N ILE A 451 16.26 10.84 -1.46
CA ILE A 451 16.14 12.15 -0.80
C ILE A 451 17.53 12.64 -0.35
N TRP A 452 18.32 11.79 0.32
CA TRP A 452 19.65 12.17 0.83
C TRP A 452 20.66 12.49 -0.30
N LEU A 453 20.52 11.86 -1.46
CA LEU A 453 21.39 12.06 -2.61
C LEU A 453 20.90 13.13 -3.60
N GLY A 454 19.69 13.68 -3.42
CA GLY A 454 19.09 14.63 -4.37
C GLY A 454 18.70 14.00 -5.71
N LEU A 455 18.29 12.73 -5.68
CA LEU A 455 17.83 11.96 -6.85
C LEU A 455 16.30 12.10 -7.01
N LEU A 456 15.77 11.55 -8.11
CA LEU A 456 14.32 11.36 -8.23
C LEU A 456 13.82 10.49 -7.06
N ALA A 457 12.87 11.02 -6.29
CA ALA A 457 12.40 10.43 -5.03
C ALA A 457 10.89 10.68 -4.84
N ASN A 458 10.29 9.99 -3.86
CA ASN A 458 8.96 10.32 -3.35
C ASN A 458 9.06 10.89 -1.92
N GLY A 459 8.09 11.71 -1.50
CA GLY A 459 8.03 12.22 -0.12
C GLY A 459 9.06 13.32 0.25
N SER A 460 9.60 14.04 -0.73
CA SER A 460 10.58 15.13 -0.53
C SER A 460 9.95 16.48 -0.09
N GLY A 461 8.82 16.47 0.63
CA GLY A 461 8.10 17.69 1.01
C GLY A 461 6.99 17.49 2.06
N ASN A 462 6.36 18.59 2.48
CA ASN A 462 5.32 18.61 3.53
C ASN A 462 3.96 18.07 3.03
N ARG A 463 3.87 16.76 2.77
CA ARG A 463 2.67 16.05 2.27
C ARG A 463 2.43 14.75 3.08
N PRO A 464 1.26 14.07 2.96
CA PRO A 464 0.70 13.28 4.07
C PRO A 464 1.37 11.91 4.32
N PHE A 465 2.35 11.53 3.50
CA PHE A 465 3.19 10.34 3.74
C PHE A 465 4.55 10.75 4.31
N PRO A 466 4.90 10.33 5.55
CA PRO A 466 6.29 10.31 6.00
C PRO A 466 7.15 9.47 5.05
N ALA A 467 8.39 9.92 4.82
CA ALA A 467 9.37 9.13 4.06
C ALA A 467 9.68 7.83 4.84
N GLY A 468 9.39 6.68 4.22
CA GLY A 468 9.54 5.35 4.84
C GLY A 468 8.23 4.66 5.28
N ASP A 469 7.05 5.26 5.05
CA ASP A 469 5.76 4.59 5.35
C ASP A 469 5.01 4.08 4.11
N ARG A 470 5.65 4.10 2.93
CA ARG A 470 5.00 3.79 1.63
C ARG A 470 4.28 2.45 1.57
N ARG A 471 4.74 1.46 2.33
CA ARG A 471 4.20 0.09 2.37
C ARG A 471 3.03 -0.10 3.34
N ASN A 472 2.70 0.92 4.14
CA ASN A 472 1.66 0.86 5.16
C ASN A 472 0.26 0.95 4.52
N LYS A 473 -0.40 -0.21 4.33
CA LYS A 473 -1.70 -0.30 3.65
C LYS A 473 -2.80 0.51 4.38
N HIS A 474 -2.72 0.62 5.71
CA HIS A 474 -3.64 1.43 6.51
C HIS A 474 -3.43 2.94 6.32
N LEU A 475 -2.19 3.39 6.08
CA LEU A 475 -1.92 4.78 5.71
C LEU A 475 -2.39 5.08 4.29
N GLN A 476 -2.19 4.16 3.35
CA GLN A 476 -2.66 4.29 1.96
C GLN A 476 -4.18 4.48 1.90
N SER A 477 -4.94 3.55 2.48
CA SER A 477 -6.40 3.64 2.57
C SER A 477 -6.86 4.91 3.31
N SER A 478 -6.16 5.32 4.37
CA SER A 478 -6.57 6.45 5.21
C SER A 478 -6.29 7.82 4.61
N VAL A 479 -5.28 7.95 3.75
CA VAL A 479 -5.06 9.18 2.96
C VAL A 479 -6.13 9.37 1.89
N LEU A 480 -6.75 8.30 1.39
CA LEU A 480 -7.89 8.38 0.47
C LEU A 480 -9.22 8.77 1.15
N LYS A 481 -9.34 8.63 2.49
CA LYS A 481 -10.60 8.88 3.23
C LYS A 481 -10.96 10.38 3.18
N GLY A 482 -11.91 10.73 2.31
CA GLY A 482 -12.40 12.09 2.10
C GLY A 482 -11.90 12.76 0.81
N ILE A 483 -11.06 12.08 0.02
CA ILE A 483 -10.69 12.54 -1.32
C ILE A 483 -11.86 12.27 -2.28
N ALA A 484 -12.41 13.32 -2.89
CA ALA A 484 -13.56 13.20 -3.77
C ALA A 484 -13.24 12.35 -5.01
N GLY A 485 -14.06 11.32 -5.28
CA GLY A 485 -13.84 10.34 -6.35
C GLY A 485 -13.02 9.12 -5.95
N CYS A 486 -12.25 9.17 -4.86
CA CYS A 486 -11.47 8.04 -4.38
C CYS A 486 -12.23 7.25 -3.29
N ARG A 487 -12.92 6.17 -3.67
CA ARG A 487 -13.42 5.19 -2.69
C ARG A 487 -12.23 4.60 -1.93
N ALA A 488 -12.14 4.89 -0.63
CA ALA A 488 -11.30 4.15 0.31
C ALA A 488 -12.03 2.90 0.80
N ILE A 489 -11.30 1.81 0.99
CA ILE A 489 -11.82 0.58 1.59
C ILE A 489 -12.23 0.82 3.06
N ARG A 490 -13.35 0.22 3.51
CA ARG A 490 -13.72 0.23 4.93
C ARG A 490 -12.85 -0.76 5.70
N GLU A 491 -12.34 -0.35 6.86
CA GLU A 491 -11.37 -1.13 7.61
C GLU A 491 -11.14 -0.64 9.05
N VAL A 492 -10.54 -1.51 9.87
CA VAL A 492 -10.08 -1.26 11.24
C VAL A 492 -8.64 -1.78 11.37
N CYS A 493 -7.79 -1.06 12.09
CA CYS A 493 -6.37 -1.40 12.30
C CYS A 493 -6.04 -1.38 13.80
N GLY A 494 -5.18 -2.28 14.26
CA GLY A 494 -4.68 -2.29 15.64
C GLY A 494 -3.53 -3.29 15.86
N CYS A 495 -2.87 -3.18 17.01
CA CYS A 495 -1.77 -4.04 17.44
C CYS A 495 -2.21 -5.06 18.51
N ALA A 496 -3.37 -4.87 19.14
CA ALA A 496 -4.03 -5.82 20.04
C ALA A 496 -5.51 -6.04 19.67
N TRP A 497 -6.05 -7.22 20.00
CA TRP A 497 -7.42 -7.58 19.67
C TRP A 497 -8.43 -6.65 20.33
N GLU A 498 -8.15 -6.26 21.57
CA GLU A 498 -9.00 -5.44 22.43
C GLU A 498 -9.15 -4.00 21.89
N GLU A 499 -8.25 -3.55 21.01
CA GLU A 499 -8.32 -2.25 20.32
C GLU A 499 -9.31 -2.27 19.14
N VAL A 500 -9.45 -3.43 18.49
CA VAL A 500 -10.25 -3.59 17.25
C VAL A 500 -11.60 -4.27 17.47
N ARG A 501 -11.75 -5.08 18.53
CA ARG A 501 -12.87 -6.00 18.86
C ARG A 501 -14.27 -5.42 18.68
N ASP A 502 -14.44 -4.14 19.01
CA ASP A 502 -15.76 -3.49 18.98
C ASP A 502 -15.98 -2.83 17.62
N SER A 503 -15.03 -2.02 17.14
CA SER A 503 -15.05 -1.39 15.82
C SER A 503 -15.19 -2.39 14.66
N CYS A 504 -14.56 -3.57 14.75
CA CYS A 504 -14.65 -4.58 13.69
C CYS A 504 -16.05 -5.22 13.58
N ARG A 505 -16.93 -5.05 14.57
CA ARG A 505 -18.34 -5.50 14.48
C ARG A 505 -19.17 -4.58 13.56
N GLU A 506 -18.80 -3.31 13.47
CA GLU A 506 -19.45 -2.32 12.59
C GLU A 506 -19.04 -2.51 11.11
N LEU A 507 -17.91 -3.17 10.88
CA LEU A 507 -17.37 -3.44 9.54
C LEU A 507 -18.24 -4.43 8.74
N GLY A 508 -18.78 -5.45 9.42
CA GLY A 508 -19.56 -6.54 8.85
C GLY A 508 -18.74 -7.81 8.58
N LEU A 509 -19.42 -8.87 8.15
CA LEU A 509 -18.84 -10.16 7.76
C LEU A 509 -19.34 -10.57 6.35
N PRO A 510 -18.55 -11.32 5.56
CA PRO A 510 -17.17 -11.72 5.85
C PRO A 510 -16.19 -10.53 5.77
N MET A 511 -15.04 -10.67 6.42
CA MET A 511 -13.98 -9.65 6.43
C MET A 511 -12.61 -10.27 6.14
N VAL A 512 -11.73 -9.51 5.50
CA VAL A 512 -10.35 -9.93 5.24
C VAL A 512 -9.47 -9.49 6.41
N VAL A 513 -8.77 -10.44 7.04
CA VAL A 513 -7.82 -10.19 8.14
C VAL A 513 -6.41 -10.42 7.61
N LYS A 514 -5.55 -9.39 7.64
CA LYS A 514 -4.19 -9.43 7.06
C LYS A 514 -3.18 -8.55 7.79
N PRO A 515 -1.86 -8.79 7.68
CA PRO A 515 -0.82 -7.85 8.11
C PRO A 515 -0.96 -6.46 7.43
N VAL A 516 -0.72 -5.38 8.17
CA VAL A 516 -0.69 -4.00 7.61
C VAL A 516 0.46 -3.80 6.62
N GLN A 517 1.58 -4.48 6.85
CA GLN A 517 2.76 -4.55 5.99
C GLN A 517 3.10 -6.03 5.77
N SER A 518 2.79 -6.53 4.57
CA SER A 518 3.26 -7.80 3.99
C SER A 518 2.91 -7.81 2.49
N GLY A 519 3.19 -8.90 1.77
CA GLY A 519 2.86 -9.08 0.34
C GLY A 519 2.77 -10.55 -0.06
N GLY A 520 2.32 -10.82 -1.29
CA GLY A 520 2.21 -12.20 -1.82
C GLY A 520 1.20 -13.08 -1.07
N THR A 521 0.10 -12.47 -0.59
CA THR A 521 -0.96 -13.13 0.20
C THR A 521 -0.51 -13.65 1.59
N ASP A 522 0.73 -13.41 2.02
CA ASP A 522 1.24 -13.86 3.34
C ASP A 522 0.38 -13.33 4.51
N GLY A 523 -0.20 -14.26 5.26
CA GLY A 523 -1.08 -13.98 6.40
C GLY A 523 -2.48 -13.45 6.07
N VAL A 524 -2.88 -13.38 4.80
CA VAL A 524 -4.23 -12.94 4.38
C VAL A 524 -5.24 -14.08 4.58
N LYS A 525 -6.37 -13.82 5.25
CA LYS A 525 -7.47 -14.78 5.41
C LYS A 525 -8.84 -14.13 5.28
N LEU A 526 -9.81 -14.85 4.69
CA LEU A 526 -11.22 -14.47 4.66
C LEU A 526 -11.95 -15.08 5.87
N CYS A 527 -12.39 -14.23 6.80
CA CYS A 527 -13.04 -14.67 8.02
C CYS A 527 -14.56 -14.47 7.95
N HIS A 528 -15.30 -15.59 7.96
CA HIS A 528 -16.77 -15.63 7.91
C HIS A 528 -17.46 -15.56 9.29
N SER A 529 -16.71 -15.56 10.39
CA SER A 529 -17.26 -15.41 11.74
C SER A 529 -16.33 -14.61 12.65
N MET A 530 -16.89 -13.89 13.64
CA MET A 530 -16.10 -13.12 14.61
C MET A 530 -15.09 -14.00 15.39
N LYS A 531 -15.40 -15.29 15.57
CA LYS A 531 -14.46 -16.25 16.17
C LYS A 531 -13.24 -16.46 15.27
N ALA A 532 -13.45 -16.71 13.97
CA ALA A 532 -12.36 -16.86 13.01
C ALA A 532 -11.54 -15.57 12.84
N VAL A 533 -12.16 -14.39 12.97
CA VAL A 533 -11.46 -13.09 13.03
C VAL A 533 -10.53 -13.04 14.25
N GLU A 534 -11.04 -13.32 15.44
CA GLU A 534 -10.28 -13.29 16.70
C GLU A 534 -9.13 -14.32 16.73
N GLU A 535 -9.39 -15.53 16.23
CA GLU A 535 -8.39 -16.61 16.13
C GLU A 535 -7.27 -16.26 15.13
N HIS A 536 -7.61 -15.74 13.93
CA HIS A 536 -6.61 -15.35 12.95
C HIS A 536 -5.84 -14.08 13.35
N PHE A 537 -6.49 -13.12 14.01
CA PHE A 537 -5.80 -11.96 14.58
C PHE A 537 -4.73 -12.40 15.57
N ARG A 538 -5.07 -13.24 16.55
CA ARG A 538 -4.07 -13.73 17.54
C ARG A 538 -2.98 -14.58 16.90
N HIS A 539 -3.30 -15.35 15.85
CA HIS A 539 -2.28 -16.06 15.07
C HIS A 539 -1.28 -15.10 14.41
N LEU A 540 -1.73 -14.10 13.66
CA LEU A 540 -0.87 -13.07 13.04
C LEU A 540 -0.11 -12.21 14.06
N GLN A 541 -0.59 -12.13 15.30
CA GLN A 541 0.05 -11.41 16.40
C GLN A 541 1.19 -12.23 17.02
N ALA A 542 1.08 -13.57 17.01
CA ALA A 542 2.05 -14.50 17.57
C ALA A 542 3.09 -15.04 16.55
N THR A 543 2.78 -14.99 15.25
CA THR A 543 3.61 -15.59 14.19
C THR A 543 4.52 -14.55 13.51
N PRO A 544 5.84 -14.83 13.35
CA PRO A 544 6.73 -14.00 12.54
C PRO A 544 6.30 -13.94 11.07
N ARG A 545 6.34 -12.74 10.47
CA ARG A 545 5.90 -12.47 9.09
C ARG A 545 7.00 -12.81 8.07
N LYS A 546 6.63 -13.23 6.85
CA LYS A 546 7.61 -13.50 5.76
C LYS A 546 8.24 -12.20 5.23
N VAL A 547 7.51 -11.10 5.31
CA VAL A 547 7.99 -9.73 5.07
C VAL A 547 8.07 -9.00 6.42
N ALA A 548 9.21 -8.36 6.70
CA ALA A 548 9.43 -7.71 7.98
C ALA A 548 8.57 -6.43 8.11
N SER A 549 8.05 -6.19 9.32
CA SER A 549 7.33 -4.97 9.69
C SER A 549 7.53 -4.70 11.18
N SER A 550 7.91 -3.48 11.58
CA SER A 550 8.24 -3.14 12.97
C SER A 550 7.05 -3.21 13.93
N ASP A 551 5.84 -2.91 13.44
CA ASP A 551 4.77 -2.44 14.33
C ASP A 551 3.78 -3.53 14.76
N HIS A 552 3.93 -4.76 14.23
CA HIS A 552 3.02 -5.90 14.42
C HIS A 552 1.52 -5.65 14.11
N ALA A 553 1.14 -4.47 13.63
CA ALA A 553 -0.25 -4.09 13.36
C ALA A 553 -0.93 -5.03 12.34
N ILE A 554 -2.22 -5.30 12.59
CA ILE A 554 -3.09 -6.17 11.80
C ILE A 554 -4.29 -5.34 11.32
N LEU A 555 -4.69 -5.60 10.08
CA LEU A 555 -5.72 -4.88 9.34
C LEU A 555 -6.93 -5.80 9.12
N LEU A 556 -8.11 -5.31 9.44
CA LEU A 556 -9.39 -5.96 9.24
C LEU A 556 -10.16 -5.13 8.22
N GLN A 557 -10.38 -5.64 7.01
CA GLN A 557 -10.97 -4.91 5.88
C GLN A 557 -12.31 -5.53 5.46
N GLU A 558 -13.21 -4.72 4.91
CA GLU A 558 -14.42 -5.25 4.27
C GLU A 558 -14.05 -6.21 3.13
N PHE A 559 -14.78 -7.31 2.98
CA PHE A 559 -14.61 -8.17 1.82
C PHE A 559 -15.21 -7.49 0.58
N MET A 560 -14.35 -6.98 -0.30
CA MET A 560 -14.76 -6.35 -1.54
C MET A 560 -15.03 -7.41 -2.61
N VAL A 561 -16.25 -7.40 -3.17
CA VAL A 561 -16.64 -8.27 -4.29
C VAL A 561 -16.51 -7.49 -5.60
N GLY A 562 -15.81 -8.06 -6.58
CA GLY A 562 -15.52 -7.42 -7.85
C GLY A 562 -14.50 -8.20 -8.68
N GLN A 563 -14.07 -7.61 -9.79
CA GLN A 563 -12.90 -8.10 -10.52
C GLN A 563 -11.63 -7.40 -10.02
N GLU A 564 -10.63 -8.16 -9.59
CA GLU A 564 -9.33 -7.61 -9.22
C GLU A 564 -8.49 -7.28 -10.47
N TYR A 565 -8.00 -6.05 -10.52
CA TYR A 565 -7.10 -5.54 -11.56
C TYR A 565 -5.75 -5.12 -10.98
N VAL A 566 -4.70 -5.35 -11.75
CA VAL A 566 -3.38 -4.72 -11.58
C VAL A 566 -3.26 -3.56 -12.56
N VAL A 567 -2.83 -2.40 -12.08
CA VAL A 567 -2.43 -1.27 -12.93
C VAL A 567 -0.95 -0.97 -12.67
N ASP A 568 -0.09 -1.37 -13.60
CA ASP A 568 1.35 -1.07 -13.56
C ASP A 568 1.57 0.32 -14.17
N GLN A 569 2.03 1.27 -13.36
CA GLN A 569 2.33 2.64 -13.81
C GLN A 569 3.79 3.02 -13.51
N VAL A 570 4.29 4.00 -14.26
CA VAL A 570 5.54 4.69 -13.97
C VAL A 570 5.29 6.20 -13.90
N SER A 571 5.87 6.83 -12.89
CA SER A 571 5.63 8.24 -12.55
C SER A 571 6.90 9.04 -12.71
N ARG A 572 6.82 10.27 -13.22
CA ARG A 572 7.93 11.23 -13.16
C ARG A 572 7.38 12.64 -12.94
N ASP A 573 7.90 13.32 -11.93
CA ASP A 573 7.48 14.68 -11.53
C ASP A 573 5.94 14.82 -11.41
N GLY A 574 5.27 13.77 -10.92
CA GLY A 574 3.80 13.70 -10.76
C GLY A 574 3.02 13.31 -12.02
N VAL A 575 3.68 13.13 -13.17
CA VAL A 575 3.01 12.63 -14.39
C VAL A 575 3.00 11.09 -14.35
N HIS A 576 1.82 10.49 -14.30
CA HIS A 576 1.63 9.03 -14.17
C HIS A 576 1.30 8.36 -15.51
N LYS A 577 2.20 7.56 -16.09
CA LYS A 577 1.97 6.81 -17.35
C LYS A 577 1.68 5.33 -17.08
N THR A 578 0.65 4.76 -17.70
CA THR A 578 0.30 3.34 -17.54
C THR A 578 1.09 2.48 -18.52
N ILE A 579 1.73 1.41 -18.01
CA ILE A 579 2.67 0.56 -18.75
C ILE A 579 2.07 -0.82 -19.06
N MET A 580 1.28 -1.38 -18.14
CA MET A 580 0.42 -2.55 -18.37
C MET A 580 -0.85 -2.44 -17.53
N THR A 581 -1.87 -3.20 -17.90
CA THR A 581 -2.99 -3.53 -17.04
C THR A 581 -3.23 -5.03 -17.12
N TRP A 582 -3.52 -5.64 -15.98
CA TRP A 582 -3.77 -7.08 -15.87
C TRP A 582 -5.02 -7.33 -15.02
N VAL A 583 -5.58 -8.52 -15.16
CA VAL A 583 -6.55 -9.13 -14.25
C VAL A 583 -5.86 -10.24 -13.49
N TYR A 584 -6.00 -10.28 -12.16
CA TYR A 584 -5.65 -11.45 -11.37
C TYR A 584 -6.83 -12.42 -11.32
N GLU A 585 -6.54 -13.69 -11.55
CA GLU A 585 -7.48 -14.80 -11.39
C GLU A 585 -7.03 -15.57 -10.14
N LYS A 586 -7.86 -15.57 -9.09
CA LYS A 586 -7.59 -16.17 -7.78
C LYS A 586 -8.76 -17.05 -7.34
N GLN A 587 -8.48 -18.17 -6.68
CA GLN A 587 -9.51 -19.05 -6.09
C GLN A 587 -9.02 -19.67 -4.77
N PRO A 588 -9.92 -20.25 -3.96
CA PRO A 588 -9.51 -21.12 -2.86
C PRO A 588 -8.82 -22.39 -3.38
N ALA A 589 -7.65 -22.74 -2.81
CA ALA A 589 -6.98 -24.01 -3.09
C ALA A 589 -6.15 -24.48 -1.89
N ASN A 590 -6.17 -25.79 -1.62
CA ASN A 590 -5.42 -26.47 -0.54
C ASN A 590 -5.59 -25.86 0.88
N GLY A 591 -6.64 -25.06 1.11
CA GLY A 591 -6.90 -24.37 2.37
C GLY A 591 -6.44 -22.90 2.45
N GLY A 592 -5.84 -22.35 1.39
CA GLY A 592 -5.65 -20.91 1.21
C GLY A 592 -6.83 -20.27 0.46
N ASP A 593 -7.31 -19.11 0.90
CA ASP A 593 -8.52 -18.45 0.34
C ASP A 593 -8.28 -17.79 -1.03
N PHE A 594 -7.06 -17.32 -1.29
CA PHE A 594 -6.72 -16.41 -2.39
C PHE A 594 -5.49 -16.87 -3.18
N VAL A 595 -5.50 -18.14 -3.62
CA VAL A 595 -4.41 -18.74 -4.41
C VAL A 595 -4.52 -18.27 -5.87
N TYR A 596 -3.45 -17.71 -6.42
CA TYR A 596 -3.44 -17.25 -7.81
C TYR A 596 -3.47 -18.45 -8.76
N LEU A 597 -4.27 -18.33 -9.81
CA LEU A 597 -4.34 -19.22 -10.96
C LEU A 597 -3.57 -18.62 -12.13
N ALA A 598 -3.85 -17.36 -12.44
CA ALA A 598 -3.30 -16.66 -13.58
C ALA A 598 -3.27 -15.14 -13.39
N MET A 599 -2.51 -14.48 -14.24
CA MET A 599 -2.52 -13.03 -14.43
C MET A 599 -2.66 -12.76 -15.94
N ARG A 600 -3.82 -12.26 -16.34
CA ARG A 600 -4.22 -12.05 -17.73
C ARG A 600 -4.00 -10.60 -18.13
N PRO A 601 -3.21 -10.29 -19.18
CA PRO A 601 -3.07 -8.93 -19.68
C PRO A 601 -4.40 -8.43 -20.27
N VAL A 602 -4.71 -7.16 -20.08
CA VAL A 602 -5.95 -6.53 -20.57
C VAL A 602 -5.61 -5.30 -21.42
N GLU A 603 -6.17 -5.19 -22.63
CA GLU A 603 -5.97 -3.98 -23.43
C GLU A 603 -6.71 -2.78 -22.83
N THR A 604 -6.15 -1.58 -22.93
CA THR A 604 -6.75 -0.36 -22.36
C THR A 604 -8.16 -0.05 -22.88
N LYS A 605 -8.53 -0.58 -24.06
CA LYS A 605 -9.88 -0.47 -24.65
C LYS A 605 -10.92 -1.39 -23.97
N GLU A 606 -10.47 -2.40 -23.23
CA GLU A 606 -11.27 -3.41 -22.53
C GLU A 606 -11.32 -3.13 -21.01
N CYS A 607 -10.37 -2.36 -20.48
CA CYS A 607 -10.39 -1.88 -19.11
C CYS A 607 -11.65 -1.04 -18.81
N PRO A 608 -12.22 -1.13 -17.59
CA PRO A 608 -13.23 -0.19 -17.12
C PRO A 608 -12.73 1.26 -17.22
N SER A 609 -13.58 2.15 -17.74
CA SER A 609 -13.26 3.54 -18.11
C SER A 609 -12.58 4.36 -17.01
N ASP A 610 -12.93 4.04 -15.78
CA ASP A 610 -12.66 4.76 -14.53
C ASP A 610 -11.52 4.10 -13.73
N LEU A 611 -11.04 2.92 -14.14
CA LEU A 611 -9.91 2.21 -13.49
C LEU A 611 -8.61 3.05 -13.51
N ILE A 612 -8.13 3.44 -14.70
CA ILE A 612 -6.88 4.20 -14.83
C ILE A 612 -7.00 5.62 -14.23
N PRO A 613 -8.09 6.39 -14.46
CA PRO A 613 -8.32 7.66 -13.76
C PRO A 613 -8.34 7.54 -12.24
N TYR A 614 -8.95 6.47 -11.68
CA TYR A 614 -8.93 6.20 -10.26
C TYR A 614 -7.51 5.93 -9.75
N THR A 615 -6.76 5.02 -10.39
CA THR A 615 -5.39 4.71 -9.95
C THR A 615 -4.49 5.95 -9.99
N ARG A 616 -4.60 6.78 -11.04
CA ARG A 616 -3.90 8.08 -11.10
C ARG A 616 -4.27 8.98 -9.92
N SER A 617 -5.57 9.15 -9.65
CA SER A 617 -6.07 9.94 -8.52
C SER A 617 -5.64 9.40 -7.14
N VAL A 618 -5.40 8.08 -7.04
CA VAL A 618 -4.77 7.45 -5.88
C VAL A 618 -3.29 7.83 -5.80
N LEU A 619 -2.51 7.72 -6.87
CA LEU A 619 -1.08 8.08 -6.87
C LEU A 619 -0.87 9.57 -6.53
N ASP A 620 -1.70 10.46 -7.07
CA ASP A 620 -1.77 11.89 -6.72
C ASP A 620 -2.03 12.08 -5.22
N ALA A 621 -3.07 11.44 -4.67
CA ALA A 621 -3.46 11.57 -3.26
C ALA A 621 -2.39 11.01 -2.30
N LEU A 622 -1.72 9.93 -2.68
CA LEU A 622 -0.60 9.35 -1.93
C LEU A 622 0.69 10.20 -2.02
N ASP A 623 0.75 11.23 -2.87
CA ASP A 623 1.97 11.96 -3.22
C ASP A 623 3.09 11.03 -3.72
N ILE A 624 2.77 10.22 -4.74
CA ILE A 624 3.77 9.58 -5.58
C ILE A 624 4.18 10.58 -6.66
N GLN A 625 5.49 10.76 -6.83
CA GLN A 625 6.06 11.69 -7.81
C GLN A 625 6.90 10.94 -8.85
N ASN A 626 7.64 9.90 -8.43
CA ASN A 626 8.71 9.30 -9.23
C ASN A 626 8.80 7.78 -9.09
N GLY A 627 9.14 7.11 -10.19
CA GLY A 627 9.45 5.68 -10.23
C GLY A 627 8.25 4.78 -10.53
N ALA A 628 8.45 3.47 -10.34
CA ALA A 628 7.45 2.46 -10.63
C ALA A 628 6.43 2.30 -9.49
N THR A 629 5.19 2.02 -9.86
CA THR A 629 4.10 1.64 -8.95
C THR A 629 3.30 0.49 -9.53
N HIS A 630 3.07 -0.54 -8.72
CA HIS A 630 2.23 -1.69 -9.00
C HIS A 630 1.01 -1.60 -8.08
N ALA A 631 -0.14 -1.23 -8.63
CA ALA A 631 -1.37 -0.98 -7.86
C ALA A 631 -2.40 -2.09 -8.06
N GLU A 632 -2.88 -2.68 -6.97
CA GLU A 632 -3.96 -3.67 -6.93
C GLU A 632 -5.28 -2.95 -6.62
N VAL A 633 -6.27 -3.08 -7.51
CA VAL A 633 -7.56 -2.35 -7.45
C VAL A 633 -8.71 -3.32 -7.70
N MET A 634 -9.66 -3.39 -6.78
CA MET A 634 -10.89 -4.14 -6.95
C MET A 634 -11.93 -3.30 -7.69
N MET A 635 -12.41 -3.78 -8.83
CA MET A 635 -13.53 -3.17 -9.56
C MET A 635 -14.86 -3.65 -8.97
N THR A 636 -15.39 -2.92 -7.99
CA THR A 636 -16.63 -3.24 -7.28
C THR A 636 -17.87 -2.72 -8.02
N ALA A 637 -19.07 -3.11 -7.57
CA ALA A 637 -20.33 -2.56 -8.07
C ALA A 637 -20.48 -1.03 -7.87
N ASP A 638 -19.75 -0.45 -6.90
CA ASP A 638 -19.70 1.00 -6.65
C ASP A 638 -18.51 1.68 -7.37
N GLY A 639 -17.82 0.97 -8.27
CA GLY A 639 -16.62 1.43 -8.96
C GLY A 639 -15.31 0.90 -8.36
N PRO A 640 -14.14 1.41 -8.82
CA PRO A 640 -12.83 0.98 -8.36
C PRO A 640 -12.56 1.30 -6.88
N CYS A 641 -11.88 0.39 -6.18
CA CYS A 641 -11.39 0.57 -4.82
C CYS A 641 -10.00 -0.05 -4.63
N LEU A 642 -9.08 0.70 -4.02
CA LEU A 642 -7.71 0.29 -3.79
C LEU A 642 -7.61 -0.88 -2.79
N ILE A 643 -6.87 -1.93 -3.17
CA ILE A 643 -6.40 -2.97 -2.25
C ILE A 643 -5.05 -2.54 -1.66
N GLU A 644 -4.10 -2.13 -2.52
CA GLU A 644 -2.79 -1.57 -2.16
C GLU A 644 -2.04 -0.95 -3.35
N VAL A 645 -1.10 -0.05 -3.08
CA VAL A 645 -0.03 0.37 -4.02
C VAL A 645 1.33 -0.10 -3.51
N ASN A 646 2.06 -0.85 -4.34
CA ASN A 646 3.44 -1.21 -4.09
C ASN A 646 4.35 -0.26 -4.90
N VAL A 647 5.17 0.57 -4.23
CA VAL A 647 6.00 1.61 -4.88
C VAL A 647 7.30 1.01 -5.42
N ARG A 648 7.16 0.10 -6.38
CA ARG A 648 8.21 -0.62 -7.10
C ARG A 648 7.65 -1.24 -8.38
N VAL A 649 8.51 -1.97 -9.10
CA VAL A 649 8.10 -2.87 -10.19
C VAL A 649 7.31 -4.07 -9.65
N MET A 650 6.37 -4.60 -10.44
CA MET A 650 5.59 -5.81 -10.15
C MET A 650 6.46 -7.01 -9.74
N GLY A 651 5.90 -7.89 -8.89
CA GLY A 651 6.52 -9.14 -8.43
C GLY A 651 6.50 -10.26 -9.49
N GLY A 652 6.37 -11.51 -9.04
CA GLY A 652 6.23 -12.65 -9.95
C GLY A 652 7.51 -13.07 -10.67
N ASN A 653 8.68 -12.83 -10.08
CA ASN A 653 10.00 -13.24 -10.59
C ASN A 653 10.29 -12.77 -12.04
N GLY A 654 9.80 -11.60 -12.44
CA GLY A 654 9.98 -11.09 -13.79
C GLY A 654 9.26 -11.88 -14.90
N SER A 655 8.43 -12.87 -14.58
CA SER A 655 7.69 -13.71 -15.56
C SER A 655 6.81 -12.90 -16.54
N PHE A 656 6.37 -11.72 -16.12
CA PHE A 656 5.63 -10.79 -16.98
C PHE A 656 6.49 -10.04 -18.01
N ILE A 657 7.81 -9.96 -17.84
CA ILE A 657 8.70 -9.04 -18.60
C ILE A 657 8.69 -9.40 -20.08
N SER A 658 9.01 -10.66 -20.41
CA SER A 658 9.06 -11.15 -21.80
C SER A 658 7.69 -11.10 -22.47
N LEU A 659 6.60 -11.35 -21.73
CA LEU A 659 5.24 -11.25 -22.24
C LEU A 659 4.84 -9.79 -22.50
N ALA A 660 5.07 -8.86 -21.56
CA ALA A 660 4.79 -7.44 -21.74
C ALA A 660 5.58 -6.86 -22.93
N ARG A 661 6.89 -7.19 -23.04
CA ARG A 661 7.74 -6.83 -24.18
C ARG A 661 7.16 -7.32 -25.51
N LEU A 662 6.62 -8.54 -25.56
CA LEU A 662 5.97 -9.10 -26.75
C LEU A 662 4.64 -8.38 -27.08
N LEU A 663 3.83 -8.05 -26.07
CA LEU A 663 2.50 -7.47 -26.26
C LEU A 663 2.54 -5.98 -26.63
N THR A 664 3.33 -5.16 -25.94
CA THR A 664 3.31 -3.68 -26.05
C THR A 664 4.61 -3.07 -26.55
N GLY A 665 5.70 -3.85 -26.59
CA GLY A 665 7.06 -3.38 -26.91
C GLY A 665 7.85 -2.85 -25.72
N THR A 666 7.34 -2.96 -24.49
CA THR A 666 8.03 -2.55 -23.25
C THR A 666 7.54 -3.39 -22.05
N SER A 667 8.19 -3.28 -20.90
CA SER A 667 7.70 -3.83 -19.63
C SER A 667 7.76 -2.79 -18.50
N HIS A 668 7.14 -3.08 -17.36
CA HIS A 668 7.25 -2.26 -16.15
C HIS A 668 8.72 -2.13 -15.67
N ALA A 669 9.52 -3.19 -15.86
CA ALA A 669 10.94 -3.23 -15.54
C ALA A 669 11.82 -2.43 -16.52
N ASP A 670 11.38 -2.24 -17.77
CA ASP A 670 12.01 -1.33 -18.72
C ASP A 670 11.65 0.13 -18.40
N ALA A 671 10.36 0.39 -18.20
CA ALA A 671 9.81 1.73 -18.03
C ALA A 671 10.38 2.46 -16.80
N VAL A 672 10.71 1.75 -15.70
CA VAL A 672 11.37 2.36 -14.54
C VAL A 672 12.79 2.87 -14.84
N LEU A 673 13.44 2.34 -15.89
CA LEU A 673 14.75 2.80 -16.39
C LEU A 673 14.66 3.73 -17.61
N ASP A 674 13.43 3.97 -18.09
CA ASP A 674 13.10 5.10 -18.97
C ASP A 674 12.72 6.33 -18.13
N CYS A 675 12.06 6.14 -16.98
CA CYS A 675 11.72 7.16 -15.99
C CYS A 675 12.90 8.05 -15.54
N ILE A 676 14.11 7.49 -15.45
CA ILE A 676 15.29 8.23 -14.98
C ILE A 676 15.76 9.31 -15.96
N ASP A 677 15.42 9.21 -17.25
CA ASP A 677 15.71 10.21 -18.28
C ASP A 677 14.42 10.86 -18.79
N GLN A 678 14.36 12.20 -18.78
CA GLN A 678 13.15 12.93 -19.17
C GLN A 678 12.71 12.56 -20.60
N LYS A 679 13.65 12.50 -21.54
CA LYS A 679 13.34 12.28 -22.96
C LYS A 679 12.81 10.87 -23.24
N ARG A 680 13.33 9.86 -22.53
CA ARG A 680 12.80 8.48 -22.57
C ARG A 680 11.43 8.39 -21.91
N PHE A 681 11.26 8.99 -20.72
CA PHE A 681 9.95 9.07 -20.07
C PHE A 681 8.90 9.74 -20.96
N ASP A 682 9.23 10.89 -21.58
CA ASP A 682 8.35 11.62 -22.48
C ASP A 682 7.92 10.78 -23.69
N ALA A 683 8.83 9.96 -24.21
CA ALA A 683 8.60 9.05 -25.35
C ALA A 683 7.75 7.80 -25.02
N LEU A 684 7.56 7.45 -23.74
CA LEU A 684 6.57 6.45 -23.33
C LEU A 684 5.15 6.97 -23.67
N PRO A 685 4.24 6.12 -24.17
CA PRO A 685 2.85 6.53 -24.37
C PRO A 685 2.15 6.74 -23.03
N ASP A 686 1.04 7.50 -23.01
CA ASP A 686 0.27 7.75 -21.78
C ASP A 686 -0.35 6.47 -21.19
N VAL A 687 -0.80 5.60 -22.09
CA VAL A 687 -1.33 4.25 -21.83
C VAL A 687 -0.73 3.26 -22.84
N PRO A 688 -0.78 1.94 -22.59
CA PRO A 688 -0.17 0.95 -23.47
C PRO A 688 -0.70 0.98 -24.91
N ARG A 689 0.15 0.55 -25.85
CA ARG A 689 -0.26 0.32 -27.24
C ARG A 689 -1.11 -0.95 -27.33
N ALA A 690 -2.04 -0.99 -28.29
CA ALA A 690 -2.82 -2.20 -28.60
C ALA A 690 -1.92 -3.42 -28.81
N PHE A 691 -2.34 -4.57 -28.27
CA PHE A 691 -1.48 -5.74 -28.15
C PHE A 691 -1.12 -6.35 -29.51
N GLN A 692 0.10 -6.84 -29.64
CA GLN A 692 0.62 -7.47 -30.86
C GLN A 692 0.41 -8.99 -30.92
N ALA A 693 -0.07 -9.60 -29.82
CA ALA A 693 -0.36 -11.03 -29.65
C ALA A 693 -1.38 -11.23 -28.50
N SER A 694 -1.75 -12.47 -28.21
CA SER A 694 -2.40 -12.87 -26.95
C SER A 694 -1.37 -13.58 -26.06
N GLY A 695 -1.59 -13.61 -24.75
CA GLY A 695 -0.78 -14.40 -23.81
C GLY A 695 -1.33 -14.39 -22.39
N LEU A 696 -0.77 -15.23 -21.53
CA LEU A 696 -1.18 -15.44 -20.14
C LEU A 696 0.03 -15.78 -19.27
N VAL A 697 0.06 -15.26 -18.04
CA VAL A 697 0.94 -15.75 -16.98
C VAL A 697 0.13 -16.71 -16.12
N VAL A 698 0.59 -17.94 -15.96
CA VAL A 698 -0.10 -19.02 -15.23
C VAL A 698 0.72 -19.41 -14.01
N PHE A 699 0.14 -19.27 -12.82
CA PHE A 699 0.73 -19.74 -11.58
C PHE A 699 0.41 -21.23 -11.42
N LEU A 700 1.45 -22.03 -11.17
CA LEU A 700 1.35 -23.48 -11.10
C LEU A 700 1.06 -23.96 -9.68
N ILE A 701 -0.07 -24.65 -9.51
CA ILE A 701 -0.54 -25.20 -8.24
C ILE A 701 -0.04 -26.63 -8.07
N SER A 702 0.65 -26.91 -6.97
CA SER A 702 0.91 -28.27 -6.50
C SER A 702 -0.23 -28.74 -5.60
N TYR A 703 -0.84 -29.87 -5.98
CA TYR A 703 -1.83 -30.59 -5.15
C TYR A 703 -1.20 -31.77 -4.38
N SER A 704 0.13 -31.81 -4.22
CA SER A 704 0.83 -32.85 -3.46
C SER A 704 2.15 -32.36 -2.87
N SER A 705 2.63 -33.03 -1.83
CA SER A 705 3.90 -32.73 -1.17
C SER A 705 4.83 -33.96 -1.07
N GLY A 706 6.13 -33.68 -1.02
CA GLY A 706 7.19 -34.68 -0.98
C GLY A 706 8.50 -34.19 -1.59
N ILE A 707 9.47 -35.09 -1.75
CA ILE A 707 10.72 -34.81 -2.47
C ILE A 707 10.56 -35.20 -3.93
N VAL A 708 10.82 -34.26 -4.84
CA VAL A 708 10.62 -34.44 -6.29
C VAL A 708 11.67 -35.41 -6.86
N ALA A 709 11.21 -36.49 -7.50
CA ALA A 709 12.03 -37.40 -8.29
C ALA A 709 12.25 -36.90 -9.72
N SER A 710 11.19 -36.34 -10.33
CA SER A 710 11.22 -35.78 -11.68
C SER A 710 10.03 -34.84 -11.93
N THR A 711 10.15 -34.00 -12.97
CA THR A 711 9.22 -32.92 -13.31
C THR A 711 8.51 -33.16 -14.67
N PRO A 712 7.82 -34.30 -14.89
CA PRO A 712 7.31 -34.66 -16.22
C PRO A 712 6.32 -33.62 -16.79
N GLY A 713 5.50 -32.98 -15.95
CA GLY A 713 4.60 -31.92 -16.39
C GLY A 713 5.33 -30.72 -17.00
N TYR A 714 6.47 -30.31 -16.43
CA TYR A 714 7.30 -29.25 -17.01
C TYR A 714 7.85 -29.65 -18.38
N GLU A 715 8.20 -30.92 -18.57
CA GLU A 715 8.66 -31.43 -19.85
C GLU A 715 7.54 -31.57 -20.89
N VAL A 716 6.27 -31.62 -20.50
CA VAL A 716 5.13 -31.44 -21.42
C VAL A 716 4.91 -29.96 -21.72
N MET A 717 4.88 -29.11 -20.69
CA MET A 717 4.65 -27.65 -20.83
C MET A 717 5.67 -26.98 -21.74
N LYS A 718 6.96 -27.30 -21.63
CA LYS A 718 8.04 -26.81 -22.51
C LYS A 718 7.88 -27.17 -23.99
N LYS A 719 6.95 -28.08 -24.32
CA LYS A 719 6.66 -28.54 -25.69
C LYS A 719 5.30 -28.05 -26.23
N MET A 720 4.52 -27.31 -25.42
CA MET A 720 3.25 -26.71 -25.83
C MET A 720 3.45 -25.64 -26.91
N ASP A 721 2.50 -25.50 -27.84
CA ASP A 721 2.72 -24.65 -29.02
C ASP A 721 2.58 -23.14 -28.69
N SER A 722 1.96 -22.79 -27.55
CA SER A 722 1.98 -21.46 -26.94
C SER A 722 3.06 -21.24 -25.88
N PHE A 723 3.97 -22.18 -25.62
CA PHE A 723 5.04 -22.02 -24.61
C PHE A 723 5.94 -20.81 -24.91
N LEU A 724 6.09 -19.91 -23.93
CA LEU A 724 7.08 -18.82 -23.97
C LEU A 724 8.21 -19.07 -22.96
N GLU A 725 7.90 -19.19 -21.66
CA GLU A 725 8.88 -19.36 -20.57
C GLU A 725 8.29 -20.19 -19.41
N LEU A 726 9.16 -20.76 -18.56
CA LEU A 726 8.79 -21.36 -17.27
C LEU A 726 9.77 -20.90 -16.19
N HIS A 727 9.25 -20.26 -15.15
CA HIS A 727 9.99 -19.74 -14.01
C HIS A 727 9.76 -20.65 -12.79
N THR A 728 10.77 -21.40 -12.37
CA THR A 728 10.69 -22.28 -11.20
C THR A 728 12.09 -22.52 -10.61
N SER A 729 12.16 -22.73 -9.30
CA SER A 729 13.34 -23.22 -8.58
C SER A 729 13.29 -24.72 -8.29
N ILE A 730 12.22 -25.42 -8.68
CA ILE A 730 12.00 -26.83 -8.37
C ILE A 730 12.65 -27.73 -9.41
N SER A 731 13.50 -28.63 -8.92
CA SER A 731 14.25 -29.63 -9.66
C SER A 731 14.15 -30.99 -8.95
N PRO A 732 14.64 -32.10 -9.55
CA PRO A 732 14.84 -33.34 -8.81
C PRO A 732 15.68 -33.11 -7.53
N GLY A 733 15.19 -33.64 -6.41
CA GLY A 733 15.74 -33.41 -5.07
C GLY A 733 15.11 -32.23 -4.30
N SER A 734 14.34 -31.35 -4.94
CA SER A 734 13.60 -30.29 -4.22
C SER A 734 12.49 -30.87 -3.35
N ALA A 735 12.34 -30.34 -2.14
CA ALA A 735 11.12 -30.50 -1.35
C ALA A 735 10.02 -29.58 -1.92
N VAL A 736 8.81 -30.09 -2.03
CA VAL A 736 7.61 -29.35 -2.48
C VAL A 736 6.48 -29.56 -1.48
N GLU A 737 5.75 -28.49 -1.21
CA GLU A 737 4.54 -28.47 -0.39
C GLU A 737 3.29 -28.28 -1.26
N VAL A 738 2.10 -28.39 -0.66
CA VAL A 738 0.85 -28.03 -1.35
C VAL A 738 0.75 -26.50 -1.48
N THR A 739 0.32 -26.01 -2.64
CA THR A 739 0.26 -24.57 -2.90
C THR A 739 -0.91 -23.92 -2.17
N VAL A 740 -0.61 -23.00 -1.25
CA VAL A 740 -1.59 -22.23 -0.46
C VAL A 740 -1.41 -20.71 -0.57
N ASP A 741 -0.28 -20.24 -1.11
CA ASP A 741 0.06 -18.82 -1.26
C ASP A 741 1.12 -18.59 -2.36
N THR A 742 1.59 -17.35 -2.53
CA THR A 742 2.62 -17.01 -3.53
C THR A 742 4.00 -17.65 -3.29
N PHE A 743 4.27 -18.08 -2.06
CA PHE A 743 5.56 -18.67 -1.67
C PHE A 743 5.61 -20.19 -1.88
N THR A 744 4.45 -20.81 -2.12
CA THR A 744 4.27 -22.26 -2.28
C THR A 744 3.85 -22.67 -3.70
N PHE A 745 3.96 -21.78 -4.70
CA PHE A 745 3.78 -22.14 -6.11
C PHE A 745 4.85 -23.12 -6.60
N ALA A 746 4.44 -24.08 -7.43
CA ALA A 746 5.35 -24.95 -8.16
C ALA A 746 6.21 -24.15 -9.17
N GLY A 747 5.64 -23.10 -9.76
CA GLY A 747 6.32 -22.22 -10.69
C GLY A 747 5.36 -21.25 -11.35
N ILE A 748 5.86 -20.50 -12.33
CA ILE A 748 5.08 -19.59 -13.16
C ILE A 748 5.37 -19.90 -14.62
N LEU A 749 4.36 -20.46 -15.31
CA LEU A 749 4.38 -20.76 -16.73
C LEU A 749 3.89 -19.54 -17.51
N VAL A 750 4.60 -19.16 -18.58
CA VAL A 750 4.23 -18.02 -19.43
C VAL A 750 3.86 -18.54 -20.80
N LEU A 751 2.65 -18.22 -21.26
CA LEU A 751 2.10 -18.64 -22.55
C LEU A 751 1.86 -17.43 -23.45
N ALA A 752 2.13 -17.58 -24.74
CA ALA A 752 1.89 -16.55 -25.76
C ALA A 752 1.54 -17.17 -27.12
N GLY A 753 0.61 -16.54 -27.85
CA GLY A 753 0.16 -17.04 -29.14
C GLY A 753 -1.20 -16.48 -29.56
N SER A 754 -2.03 -17.35 -30.12
CA SER A 754 -3.45 -17.09 -30.36
C SER A 754 -4.28 -17.61 -29.19
N GLU A 755 -5.33 -16.89 -28.81
CA GLU A 755 -6.22 -17.20 -27.70
C GLU A 755 -6.70 -18.66 -27.64
N ASP A 756 -7.28 -19.23 -28.70
CA ASP A 756 -7.74 -20.65 -28.66
C ASP A 756 -6.61 -21.69 -28.46
N GLN A 757 -5.33 -21.36 -28.76
CA GLN A 757 -4.19 -22.23 -28.42
C GLN A 757 -3.82 -22.12 -26.94
N ILE A 758 -3.86 -20.91 -26.39
CA ILE A 758 -3.58 -20.66 -24.97
C ILE A 758 -4.64 -21.38 -24.12
N TRP A 759 -5.93 -21.26 -24.47
CA TRP A 759 -7.01 -21.99 -23.79
C TRP A 759 -6.87 -23.52 -23.91
N ALA A 760 -6.51 -24.06 -25.08
CA ALA A 760 -6.26 -25.49 -25.24
C ALA A 760 -5.08 -25.98 -24.39
N ASP A 761 -3.97 -25.25 -24.36
CA ASP A 761 -2.79 -25.59 -23.57
C ASP A 761 -3.08 -25.48 -22.05
N ILE A 762 -3.89 -24.51 -21.60
CA ILE A 762 -4.32 -24.36 -20.19
C ILE A 762 -5.07 -25.58 -19.67
N VAL A 763 -5.96 -26.20 -20.46
CA VAL A 763 -6.71 -27.38 -20.02
C VAL A 763 -5.77 -28.52 -19.65
N GLU A 764 -4.73 -28.76 -20.46
CA GLU A 764 -3.69 -29.75 -20.16
C GLU A 764 -2.80 -29.31 -18.99
N VAL A 765 -2.48 -28.02 -18.82
CA VAL A 765 -1.78 -27.51 -17.62
C VAL A 765 -2.57 -27.85 -16.35
N ARG A 766 -3.87 -27.55 -16.29
CA ARG A 766 -4.72 -27.81 -15.11
C ARG A 766 -4.94 -29.30 -14.85
N ARG A 767 -4.84 -30.16 -15.87
CA ARG A 767 -4.81 -31.62 -15.70
C ARG A 767 -3.46 -32.07 -15.12
N LEU A 768 -2.34 -31.58 -15.66
CA LEU A 768 -0.99 -31.90 -15.19
C LEU A 768 -0.78 -31.50 -13.72
N GLU A 769 -1.27 -30.34 -13.27
CA GLU A 769 -1.21 -29.91 -11.86
C GLU A 769 -1.76 -30.96 -10.87
N LYS A 770 -2.83 -31.67 -11.26
CA LYS A 770 -3.49 -32.69 -10.43
C LYS A 770 -2.85 -34.08 -10.55
N GLU A 771 -2.36 -34.43 -11.74
CA GLU A 771 -2.06 -35.84 -12.10
C GLU A 771 -0.59 -36.12 -12.47
N GLY A 772 0.18 -35.10 -12.87
CA GLY A 772 1.44 -35.30 -13.60
C GLY A 772 2.47 -34.18 -13.53
N LEU A 773 2.34 -33.21 -12.63
CA LEU A 773 3.31 -32.11 -12.48
C LEU A 773 4.67 -32.64 -12.02
N PHE A 774 4.64 -33.51 -11.01
CA PHE A 774 5.80 -34.13 -10.38
C PHE A 774 5.61 -35.65 -10.22
N CYS A 775 6.72 -36.39 -10.31
CA CYS A 775 6.87 -37.67 -9.61
C CYS A 775 7.65 -37.40 -8.31
N PHE A 776 7.32 -38.09 -7.23
CA PHE A 776 7.98 -37.95 -5.93
C PHE A 776 8.74 -39.24 -5.56
N THR A 777 9.87 -39.14 -4.84
CA THR A 777 10.59 -40.31 -4.30
C THR A 777 9.89 -40.88 -3.08
N GLU A 778 9.33 -40.00 -2.24
CA GLU A 778 8.50 -40.31 -1.08
C GLU A 778 7.28 -39.39 -1.14
N THR A 779 6.07 -39.92 -0.97
CA THR A 779 4.83 -39.18 -1.21
C THR A 779 3.88 -39.22 -0.01
N ASN A 780 3.61 -38.05 0.57
CA ASN A 780 2.45 -37.87 1.45
C ASN A 780 1.30 -37.31 0.62
N ARG A 781 0.54 -38.20 -0.05
CA ARG A 781 -0.70 -37.78 -0.72
C ARG A 781 -1.71 -37.32 0.33
N PHE A 782 -2.03 -36.03 0.31
CA PHE A 782 -3.09 -35.49 1.15
C PHE A 782 -4.43 -36.05 0.66
N GLN A 783 -5.10 -36.87 1.47
CA GLN A 783 -6.49 -37.22 1.21
C GLN A 783 -7.35 -36.02 1.62
N CYS A 784 -7.97 -35.36 0.64
CA CYS A 784 -9.08 -34.46 0.90
C CYS A 784 -10.23 -35.29 1.48
N GLY A 785 -10.38 -35.29 2.80
CA GLY A 785 -11.56 -35.84 3.45
C GLY A 785 -12.77 -34.98 3.09
N GLY A 786 -13.82 -35.59 2.54
CA GLY A 786 -15.09 -34.90 2.31
C GLY A 786 -15.77 -34.60 3.64
N ALA A 787 -16.17 -33.33 3.83
CA ALA A 787 -16.94 -32.82 4.96
C ALA A 787 -17.62 -31.51 4.54
#